data_AF-A0AAF1BPY8-F1
#
_entry.id   AF-A0AAF1BPY8-F1
#
_cell.length_a   1.000
_cell.length_b   1.000
_cell.length_c   1.000
_cell.angle_alpha   90.00
_cell.angle_beta   90.00
_cell.angle_gamma   90.00
#
_symmetry.space_group_name_H-M   'P 1'
#
loop_
_entity.id
_entity.type
_entity.pdbx_description
1 polymer ?
#
loop_
_entity_poly.entity_id
_entity_poly.type
_entity_poly.pdbx_seq_one_letter_code
_entity_poly.pdbx_strand_id
1 'polypeptide(L)'
;MKLIGARQSMENEIAIFKFADNCSKDPFDLSKEQINIIKSRKKLQPGGKDNKGRACPTCAKYAHIGIFFDGTNNNKYFDIASQSHNNVARLYDIFPGQGILTPEQIRQTATVYYDSEWENRAIPVSQMKFAIDKDPEYFPEALAYQSMYRKIYIPGVGTPFRQVGDNNADKNSNQMGEALANLGDARIIWAMLQVLNLLMVMSGNSEIPANTLNLMARRVDGSKTKFLQELYPYTDRLQNNKQPRIEAVNLYVFGFSRGATAARSFCTRMNTYLAGLSIKFRINIKFLGLFDTVASVGSARSSRLLTISGGEDGHHSWAAMNLMFPSGIDKTVHLVAAHEARGSFPITSIAGMKGEEIVFPGVHSDVGGGYAKTEQGKSVNVDPDTGKLSQIPLSVMYRKAIIAGVPFLLPSECKSQAIKNIMKVDPILIRDFNNYRENTDISGKNLRDMIRKQYAFYIRWRKMRYGMLEKVMSANLSKVETKRMKKRDIDDLRDAEKRLELELRFLNGLRDHTLGYFAKEKLSGENALLGGTIQMKEKIEQWEKEGIKEIWNDKAPPQAAIKMFEQYVHDSIGWFRVEPATSWGYLRWRTVLPLSHIERAEAEAMKQAQKEKDQRIKNMQNNFPNNVNVNDIIRQATFN
;
A
#
# COMPACT_ATOMS: atom_id res chain seq x y z
N MET A 1 -13.07 29.94 30.13
CA MET A 1 -13.65 29.55 28.82
C MET A 1 -12.63 29.25 27.70
N LYS A 2 -11.37 29.74 27.73
CA LYS A 2 -10.37 29.44 26.66
C LYS A 2 -9.69 28.05 26.72
N LEU A 3 -9.89 27.27 27.79
CA LEU A 3 -9.29 25.92 27.94
C LEU A 3 -10.15 24.78 27.36
N ILE A 4 -11.42 25.03 27.05
CA ILE A 4 -12.32 24.02 26.46
C ILE A 4 -12.12 23.92 24.94
N GLY A 5 -11.75 25.03 24.27
CA GLY A 5 -11.47 25.06 22.83
C GLY A 5 -10.19 24.33 22.41
N ALA A 6 -9.18 24.23 23.28
CA ALA A 6 -7.94 23.50 22.98
C ALA A 6 -8.10 21.97 23.07
N ARG A 7 -9.05 21.49 23.89
CA ARG A 7 -9.39 20.05 23.98
C ARG A 7 -10.17 19.61 22.74
N GLN A 8 -11.09 20.44 22.26
CA GLN A 8 -11.83 20.22 21.01
C GLN A 8 -10.97 20.38 19.75
N SER A 9 -9.87 21.15 19.80
CA SER A 9 -8.94 21.28 18.66
C SER A 9 -7.94 20.11 18.57
N MET A 10 -7.52 19.53 19.69
CA MET A 10 -6.65 18.33 19.70
C MET A 10 -7.40 17.04 19.33
N GLU A 11 -8.71 16.95 19.59
CA GLU A 11 -9.55 15.83 19.15
C GLU A 11 -9.63 15.71 17.62
N ASN A 12 -9.32 16.77 16.86
CA ASN A 12 -9.38 16.78 15.39
C ASN A 12 -8.08 16.37 14.68
N GLU A 13 -7.02 16.04 15.42
CA GLU A 13 -5.70 15.72 14.83
C GLU A 13 -5.33 14.22 14.85
N ILE A 14 -6.14 13.38 15.48
CA ILE A 14 -5.85 11.94 15.64
C ILE A 14 -6.70 11.12 14.67
N ALA A 15 -6.09 10.07 14.09
CA ALA A 15 -6.78 9.12 13.23
C ALA A 15 -8.01 8.52 13.92
N ILE A 16 -9.14 8.47 13.21
CA ILE A 16 -10.33 7.77 13.67
C ILE A 16 -10.20 6.30 13.28
N PHE A 17 -10.29 5.40 14.26
CA PHE A 17 -10.28 3.95 14.05
C PHE A 17 -11.70 3.41 14.02
N LYS A 18 -12.04 2.61 13.02
CA LYS A 18 -13.34 1.94 12.96
C LYS A 18 -13.32 0.66 12.13
N PHE A 19 -14.35 -0.15 12.29
CA PHE A 19 -14.63 -1.23 11.36
C PHE A 19 -15.36 -0.65 10.15
N ALA A 20 -15.24 -1.30 9.00
CA ALA A 20 -15.96 -0.89 7.80
C ALA A 20 -17.47 -0.76 8.07
N ASP A 21 -18.13 0.22 7.44
CA ASP A 21 -19.58 0.38 7.49
C ASP A 21 -20.28 -0.65 6.57
N ASN A 22 -21.60 -0.79 6.68
CA ASN A 22 -22.36 -1.58 5.71
C ASN A 22 -22.12 -1.04 4.29
N CYS A 23 -21.86 -1.96 3.35
CA CYS A 23 -21.71 -1.67 1.94
C CYS A 23 -23.09 -1.39 1.32
N SER A 24 -23.23 -0.27 0.59
CA SER A 24 -24.48 0.07 -0.08
C SER A 24 -24.72 -0.81 -1.31
N LYS A 25 -25.99 -0.90 -1.76
CA LYS A 25 -26.38 -1.65 -2.97
C LYS A 25 -25.61 -1.18 -4.21
N ASP A 26 -25.42 0.14 -4.32
CA ASP A 26 -24.65 0.78 -5.39
C ASP A 26 -23.42 1.48 -4.78
N PRO A 27 -22.33 0.74 -4.52
CA PRO A 27 -21.24 1.23 -3.67
C PRO A 27 -20.35 2.28 -4.33
N PHE A 28 -20.35 2.36 -5.66
CA PHE A 28 -19.68 3.43 -6.41
C PHE A 28 -20.57 4.66 -6.65
N ASP A 29 -21.88 4.55 -6.41
CA ASP A 29 -22.80 5.68 -6.60
C ASP A 29 -22.83 6.57 -5.37
N LEU A 30 -22.78 7.88 -5.61
CA LEU A 30 -22.80 8.91 -4.58
C LEU A 30 -24.24 9.31 -4.27
N SER A 31 -24.54 9.55 -2.99
CA SER A 31 -25.84 10.09 -2.59
C SER A 31 -26.03 11.53 -3.12
N LYS A 32 -27.28 12.03 -3.17
CA LYS A 32 -27.55 13.43 -3.56
C LYS A 32 -26.75 14.45 -2.73
N GLU A 33 -26.60 14.19 -1.43
CA GLU A 33 -25.79 14.99 -0.51
C GLU A 33 -24.31 14.94 -0.86
N GLN A 34 -23.77 13.75 -1.13
CA GLN A 34 -22.38 13.59 -1.55
C GLN A 34 -22.12 14.27 -2.90
N ILE A 35 -23.06 14.17 -3.85
CA ILE A 35 -23.03 14.91 -5.11
C ILE A 35 -23.01 16.42 -4.86
N ASN A 36 -23.79 16.92 -3.88
CA ASN A 36 -23.77 18.33 -3.50
C ASN A 36 -22.41 18.76 -2.94
N ILE A 37 -21.77 17.95 -2.10
CA ILE A 37 -20.42 18.20 -1.57
C ILE A 37 -19.42 18.34 -2.73
N ILE A 38 -19.56 17.51 -3.77
CA ILE A 38 -18.68 17.53 -4.94
C ILE A 38 -19.21 18.41 -6.08
N LYS A 39 -20.22 19.26 -5.91
CA LYS A 39 -20.70 20.13 -7.01
C LYS A 39 -19.59 21.03 -7.58
N SER A 40 -18.64 21.45 -6.74
CA SER A 40 -17.44 22.20 -7.13
C SER A 40 -16.46 21.39 -7.97
N ARG A 41 -16.49 20.05 -7.88
CA ARG A 41 -15.66 19.12 -8.64
C ARG A 41 -15.87 19.23 -10.15
N LYS A 42 -17.07 19.61 -10.62
CA LYS A 42 -17.28 19.92 -12.07
C LYS A 42 -16.38 21.07 -12.53
N LYS A 43 -16.00 22.00 -11.65
CA LYS A 43 -15.02 23.06 -11.93
C LYS A 43 -13.58 22.53 -11.90
N LEU A 44 -13.36 21.36 -11.29
CA LEU A 44 -12.13 20.55 -11.31
C LEU A 44 -12.20 19.45 -12.39
N GLN A 45 -13.03 19.62 -13.41
CA GLN A 45 -12.97 18.82 -14.63
C GLN A 45 -12.55 19.74 -15.78
N PRO A 46 -11.83 19.25 -16.79
CA PRO A 46 -11.47 20.05 -17.95
C PRO A 46 -12.72 20.68 -18.59
N GLY A 47 -12.60 21.95 -18.99
CA GLY A 47 -13.70 22.68 -19.61
C GLY A 47 -14.19 22.01 -20.91
N GLY A 48 -15.42 22.34 -21.32
CA GLY A 48 -15.97 21.88 -22.59
C GLY A 48 -15.18 22.38 -23.81
N LYS A 49 -15.46 21.79 -24.97
CA LYS A 49 -14.95 22.28 -26.26
C LYS A 49 -15.71 23.54 -26.68
N ASP A 50 -15.05 24.45 -27.37
CA ASP A 50 -15.75 25.49 -28.10
C ASP A 50 -16.49 24.92 -29.33
N ASN A 51 -17.26 25.75 -30.02
CA ASN A 51 -18.03 25.36 -31.20
C ASN A 51 -17.17 24.87 -32.38
N LYS A 52 -15.83 24.98 -32.28
CA LYS A 52 -14.85 24.50 -33.27
C LYS A 52 -14.10 23.24 -32.80
N GLY A 53 -14.54 22.63 -31.71
CA GLY A 53 -13.96 21.41 -31.16
C GLY A 53 -12.63 21.62 -30.42
N ARG A 54 -12.20 22.87 -30.22
CA ARG A 54 -10.96 23.22 -29.50
C ARG A 54 -11.24 23.17 -28.01
N ALA A 55 -10.27 22.72 -27.21
CA ALA A 55 -10.37 22.90 -25.76
C ALA A 55 -10.50 24.40 -25.48
N CYS A 56 -11.57 24.81 -24.80
CA CYS A 56 -11.61 26.16 -24.26
C CYS A 56 -10.39 26.31 -23.34
N PRO A 57 -9.57 27.37 -23.47
CA PRO A 57 -8.47 27.62 -22.56
C PRO A 57 -9.08 27.74 -21.16
N THR A 58 -9.03 26.66 -20.39
CA THR A 58 -9.42 26.78 -19.01
C THR A 58 -8.37 27.67 -18.38
N CYS A 59 -8.79 28.77 -17.78
CA CYS A 59 -8.02 29.55 -16.82
C CYS A 59 -7.68 28.74 -15.56
N ALA A 60 -7.45 27.42 -15.71
CA ALA A 60 -7.19 26.48 -14.65
C ALA A 60 -5.83 26.80 -14.03
N LYS A 61 -5.90 27.62 -12.98
CA LYS A 61 -4.80 27.97 -12.08
C LYS A 61 -4.23 26.77 -11.33
N TYR A 62 -4.87 25.60 -11.42
CA TYR A 62 -4.55 24.42 -10.63
C TYR A 62 -4.21 23.21 -11.50
N ALA A 63 -3.05 22.60 -11.23
CA ALA A 63 -2.68 21.28 -11.74
C ALA A 63 -3.14 20.17 -10.78
N HIS A 64 -3.44 18.99 -11.30
CA HIS A 64 -3.96 17.83 -10.60
C HIS A 64 -3.18 16.59 -11.03
N ILE A 65 -2.47 15.96 -10.09
CA ILE A 65 -1.62 14.80 -10.39
C ILE A 65 -1.99 13.65 -9.46
N GLY A 66 -2.40 12.52 -10.04
CA GLY A 66 -2.59 11.26 -9.33
C GLY A 66 -1.30 10.44 -9.34
N ILE A 67 -0.87 9.93 -8.19
CA ILE A 67 0.34 9.12 -8.03
C ILE A 67 -0.05 7.78 -7.40
N PHE A 68 0.29 6.68 -8.06
CA PHE A 68 -0.23 5.35 -7.76
C PHE A 68 0.93 4.35 -7.60
N PHE A 69 1.28 4.05 -6.35
CA PHE A 69 2.33 3.10 -5.98
C PHE A 69 1.78 1.70 -5.77
N ASP A 70 2.11 0.79 -6.67
CA ASP A 70 1.61 -0.58 -6.63
C ASP A 70 2.28 -1.43 -5.51
N GLY A 71 1.65 -2.55 -5.12
CA GLY A 71 2.12 -3.46 -4.07
C GLY A 71 3.28 -4.34 -4.49
N THR A 72 3.90 -5.05 -3.53
CA THR A 72 5.02 -5.96 -3.86
C THR A 72 4.55 -7.04 -4.82
N ASN A 73 5.34 -7.31 -5.86
CA ASN A 73 5.01 -8.26 -6.93
C ASN A 73 3.69 -7.94 -7.68
N ASN A 74 3.25 -6.69 -7.65
CA ASN A 74 2.09 -6.24 -8.42
C ASN A 74 2.53 -5.31 -9.56
N ASN A 75 2.00 -5.58 -10.75
CA ASN A 75 2.22 -4.74 -11.91
C ASN A 75 0.97 -4.79 -12.79
N LYS A 76 0.29 -3.65 -12.87
CA LYS A 76 -0.91 -3.41 -13.66
C LYS A 76 -0.85 -4.05 -15.04
N TYR A 77 0.23 -3.80 -15.78
CA TYR A 77 0.31 -4.19 -17.19
C TYR A 77 0.48 -5.71 -17.35
N PHE A 78 1.12 -6.35 -16.38
CA PHE A 78 1.25 -7.80 -16.27
C PHE A 78 -0.06 -8.46 -15.78
N ASP A 79 -0.73 -7.85 -14.80
CA ASP A 79 -1.85 -8.43 -14.06
C ASP A 79 -3.22 -8.33 -14.79
N ILE A 80 -3.30 -7.64 -15.93
CA ILE A 80 -4.55 -7.48 -16.68
C ILE A 80 -5.07 -8.83 -17.18
N ALA A 81 -4.20 -9.70 -17.69
CA ALA A 81 -4.61 -10.95 -18.33
C ALA A 81 -5.28 -11.93 -17.35
N SER A 82 -4.76 -12.03 -16.12
CA SER A 82 -5.34 -12.81 -15.02
C SER A 82 -6.44 -12.05 -14.26
N GLN A 83 -6.72 -10.79 -14.64
CA GLN A 83 -7.55 -9.86 -13.89
C GLN A 83 -7.15 -9.76 -12.40
N SER A 84 -5.87 -9.99 -12.09
CA SER A 84 -5.30 -9.93 -10.74
C SER A 84 -4.86 -8.52 -10.35
N HIS A 85 -5.10 -7.52 -11.21
CA HIS A 85 -4.71 -6.14 -10.93
C HIS A 85 -5.42 -5.63 -9.66
N ASN A 86 -4.65 -4.98 -8.80
CA ASN A 86 -5.11 -4.58 -7.48
C ASN A 86 -5.86 -3.23 -7.49
N ASN A 87 -6.29 -2.80 -6.30
CA ASN A 87 -7.10 -1.60 -6.15
C ASN A 87 -6.35 -0.31 -6.52
N VAL A 88 -5.02 -0.23 -6.36
CA VAL A 88 -4.24 0.93 -6.83
C VAL A 88 -4.28 1.02 -8.35
N ALA A 89 -4.09 -0.10 -9.05
CA ALA A 89 -4.19 -0.17 -10.50
C ALA A 89 -5.61 0.12 -11.03
N ARG A 90 -6.66 -0.28 -10.29
CA ARG A 90 -8.08 0.04 -10.58
C ARG A 90 -8.37 1.53 -10.41
N LEU A 91 -7.87 2.15 -9.34
CA LEU A 91 -8.00 3.59 -9.10
C LEU A 91 -7.24 4.43 -10.14
N TYR A 92 -6.08 3.96 -10.60
CA TYR A 92 -5.34 4.60 -11.70
C TYR A 92 -6.15 4.66 -13.01
N ASP A 93 -6.91 3.60 -13.33
CA ASP A 93 -7.72 3.56 -14.55
C ASP A 93 -8.83 4.61 -14.57
N ILE A 94 -9.45 4.84 -13.41
CA ILE A 94 -10.56 5.80 -13.28
C ILE A 94 -10.08 7.22 -12.95
N PHE A 95 -8.78 7.46 -12.79
CA PHE A 95 -8.24 8.81 -12.66
C PHE A 95 -8.10 9.47 -14.04
N PRO A 96 -8.57 10.73 -14.22
CA PRO A 96 -8.52 11.43 -15.50
C PRO A 96 -7.11 11.90 -15.85
N GLY A 97 -6.86 12.12 -17.15
CA GLY A 97 -5.59 12.62 -17.66
C GLY A 97 -4.67 11.51 -18.20
N GLN A 98 -3.72 11.91 -19.04
CA GLN A 98 -2.80 10.98 -19.69
C GLN A 98 -1.74 10.47 -18.70
N GLY A 99 -1.44 9.17 -18.77
CA GLY A 99 -0.29 8.58 -18.10
C GLY A 99 1.02 9.17 -18.61
N ILE A 100 2.10 9.06 -17.83
CA ILE A 100 3.41 9.59 -18.22
C ILE A 100 4.29 8.61 -19.01
N LEU A 101 3.98 7.31 -18.96
CA LEU A 101 4.75 6.30 -19.68
C LEU A 101 4.28 6.21 -21.13
N THR A 102 5.23 6.17 -22.07
CA THR A 102 4.94 5.91 -23.49
C THR A 102 4.52 4.45 -23.69
N PRO A 103 3.84 4.11 -24.80
CA PRO A 103 3.51 2.72 -25.11
C PRO A 103 4.73 1.78 -25.08
N GLU A 104 5.88 2.24 -25.59
CA GLU A 104 7.13 1.47 -25.55
C GLU A 104 7.63 1.24 -24.12
N GLN A 105 7.60 2.28 -23.29
CA GLN A 105 7.95 2.16 -21.88
C GLN A 105 7.01 1.21 -21.13
N ILE A 106 5.71 1.23 -21.46
CA ILE A 106 4.74 0.31 -20.88
C ILE A 106 5.08 -1.13 -21.28
N ARG A 107 5.39 -1.39 -22.55
CA ARG A 107 5.86 -2.71 -23.00
C ARG A 107 7.05 -3.19 -22.19
N GLN A 108 8.05 -2.33 -22.00
CA GLN A 108 9.24 -2.64 -21.21
C GLN A 108 8.95 -2.95 -19.73
N THR A 109 7.95 -2.30 -19.14
CA THR A 109 7.48 -2.61 -17.77
C THR A 109 6.60 -3.84 -17.67
N ALA A 110 6.03 -4.30 -18.78
CA ALA A 110 5.14 -5.46 -18.82
C ALA A 110 5.90 -6.77 -19.12
N THR A 111 7.06 -6.71 -19.78
CA THR A 111 7.86 -7.89 -20.11
C THR A 111 8.61 -8.44 -18.91
N VAL A 112 8.32 -9.70 -18.54
CA VAL A 112 9.03 -10.45 -17.51
C VAL A 112 9.80 -11.62 -18.14
N TYR A 113 11.05 -11.82 -17.73
CA TYR A 113 11.90 -12.93 -18.18
C TYR A 113 11.99 -13.96 -17.08
N TYR A 114 11.64 -15.18 -17.40
CA TYR A 114 11.73 -16.24 -16.44
C TYR A 114 11.85 -17.61 -17.12
N ASP A 115 12.79 -18.42 -16.63
CA ASP A 115 13.20 -19.71 -17.20
C ASP A 115 13.00 -20.87 -16.19
N SER A 116 12.00 -20.76 -15.31
CA SER A 116 11.69 -21.84 -14.36
C SER A 116 10.20 -22.17 -14.33
N GLU A 117 9.84 -23.36 -13.85
CA GLU A 117 8.47 -23.90 -13.78
C GLU A 117 7.43 -22.97 -13.10
N TRP A 118 7.88 -21.89 -12.46
CA TRP A 118 7.02 -20.81 -11.96
C TRP A 118 6.40 -19.96 -13.09
N GLU A 119 7.00 -19.87 -14.28
CA GLU A 119 6.91 -18.63 -15.06
C GLU A 119 6.91 -18.77 -16.60
N ASN A 120 6.19 -19.72 -17.16
CA ASN A 120 5.71 -19.54 -18.55
C ASN A 120 4.54 -18.54 -18.61
N ARG A 121 4.72 -17.34 -18.02
CA ARG A 121 3.84 -16.16 -18.15
C ARG A 121 4.53 -15.02 -18.92
N ALA A 122 5.51 -15.33 -19.76
CA ALA A 122 5.82 -14.44 -20.87
C ALA A 122 4.58 -14.44 -21.79
N ILE A 123 3.59 -13.60 -21.49
CA ILE A 123 2.59 -13.26 -22.48
C ILE A 123 3.37 -12.45 -23.51
N PRO A 124 3.50 -12.92 -24.76
CA PRO A 124 4.11 -12.11 -25.80
C PRO A 124 3.43 -10.75 -25.77
N VAL A 125 4.20 -9.67 -25.82
CA VAL A 125 3.65 -8.30 -25.74
C VAL A 125 2.52 -8.08 -26.76
N SER A 126 2.57 -8.79 -27.89
CA SER A 126 1.52 -8.84 -28.92
C SER A 126 0.18 -9.44 -28.48
N GLN A 127 0.15 -10.20 -27.39
CA GLN A 127 -1.04 -10.84 -26.80
C GLN A 127 -1.54 -10.13 -25.53
N MET A 128 -0.77 -9.18 -24.98
CA MET A 128 -1.21 -8.37 -23.85
C MET A 128 -2.24 -7.35 -24.32
N LYS A 129 -3.47 -7.44 -23.78
CA LYS A 129 -4.48 -6.39 -23.95
C LYS A 129 -4.20 -5.31 -22.91
N PHE A 130 -3.58 -4.21 -23.31
CA PHE A 130 -3.39 -3.08 -22.41
C PHE A 130 -4.76 -2.46 -22.07
N ALA A 131 -4.90 -1.87 -20.88
CA ALA A 131 -6.05 -1.01 -20.59
C ALA A 131 -6.17 0.13 -21.63
N ILE A 132 -5.05 0.48 -22.29
CA ILE A 132 -4.94 1.43 -23.40
C ILE A 132 -5.56 0.91 -24.69
N ASP A 133 -5.58 -0.41 -24.92
CA ASP A 133 -6.14 -1.03 -26.14
C ASP A 133 -7.67 -1.02 -26.14
N LYS A 134 -8.30 -0.74 -24.99
CA LYS A 134 -9.73 -0.47 -24.88
C LYS A 134 -9.96 1.03 -24.78
N ASP A 135 -9.87 1.68 -25.93
CA ASP A 135 -10.32 3.05 -26.16
C ASP A 135 -9.65 4.10 -25.25
N PRO A 136 -8.52 4.68 -25.68
CA PRO A 136 -7.82 5.74 -24.96
C PRO A 136 -8.61 7.07 -24.90
N GLU A 137 -9.82 7.15 -25.48
CA GLU A 137 -10.65 8.35 -25.43
C GLU A 137 -11.28 8.62 -24.05
N TYR A 138 -10.45 9.01 -23.09
CA TYR A 138 -10.89 9.98 -22.08
C TYR A 138 -10.30 11.36 -22.29
N PHE A 139 -9.18 11.49 -23.00
CA PHE A 139 -8.65 12.75 -23.49
C PHE A 139 -7.82 12.49 -24.77
N PRO A 140 -8.27 12.91 -25.96
CA PRO A 140 -7.44 12.94 -27.16
C PRO A 140 -6.03 13.48 -26.85
N GLU A 141 -5.00 12.87 -27.44
CA GLU A 141 -3.58 13.21 -27.20
C GLU A 141 -3.28 14.71 -27.46
N ALA A 142 -4.04 15.34 -28.36
CA ALA A 142 -4.03 16.79 -28.62
C ALA A 142 -4.48 17.65 -27.41
N LEU A 143 -5.29 17.10 -26.49
CA LEU A 143 -5.72 17.74 -25.25
C LEU A 143 -4.77 17.48 -24.07
N ALA A 144 -3.90 16.47 -24.15
CA ALA A 144 -3.04 16.08 -23.03
C ALA A 144 -1.96 17.13 -22.72
N TYR A 145 -1.42 17.80 -23.75
CA TYR A 145 -0.54 18.96 -23.60
C TYR A 145 -1.23 20.19 -22.99
N GLN A 146 -2.56 20.25 -23.05
CA GLN A 146 -3.38 21.34 -22.49
C GLN A 146 -4.08 20.95 -21.18
N SER A 147 -3.98 19.69 -20.75
CA SER A 147 -4.69 19.19 -19.58
C SER A 147 -3.89 19.42 -18.31
N MET A 148 -4.50 20.11 -17.35
CA MET A 148 -3.99 20.24 -15.99
C MET A 148 -4.15 18.94 -15.17
N TYR A 149 -4.41 17.79 -15.81
CA TYR A 149 -4.64 16.49 -15.15
C TYR A 149 -3.67 15.45 -15.68
N ARG A 150 -2.86 14.86 -14.79
CA ARG A 150 -1.91 13.80 -15.14
C ARG A 150 -1.92 12.69 -14.11
N LYS A 151 -1.45 11.52 -14.52
CA LYS A 151 -1.33 10.37 -13.62
C LYS A 151 -0.02 9.63 -13.81
N ILE A 152 0.53 9.19 -12.69
CA ILE A 152 1.80 8.48 -12.58
C ILE A 152 1.51 7.13 -11.94
N TYR A 153 1.78 6.07 -12.68
CA TYR A 153 1.72 4.70 -12.17
C TYR A 153 3.14 4.20 -11.92
N ILE A 154 3.38 3.63 -10.74
CA ILE A 154 4.66 3.08 -10.31
C ILE A 154 4.47 1.60 -10.00
N PRO A 155 5.07 0.69 -10.80
CA PRO A 155 5.03 -0.74 -10.52
C PRO A 155 5.63 -1.11 -9.17
N GLY A 156 5.12 -2.20 -8.61
CA GLY A 156 5.59 -2.77 -7.36
C GLY A 156 7.06 -3.15 -7.37
N VAL A 157 7.71 -3.13 -6.21
CA VAL A 157 9.02 -3.78 -6.02
C VAL A 157 8.88 -5.29 -6.29
N GLY A 158 9.92 -5.89 -6.88
CA GLY A 158 9.86 -7.29 -7.34
C GLY A 158 9.25 -7.48 -8.74
N THR A 159 8.86 -6.39 -9.41
CA THR A 159 8.36 -6.43 -10.80
C THR A 159 9.22 -5.56 -11.72
N PRO A 160 9.27 -5.83 -13.04
CA PRO A 160 10.06 -5.03 -13.97
C PRO A 160 9.66 -3.55 -13.95
N PHE A 161 10.66 -2.68 -13.82
CA PHE A 161 10.50 -1.25 -13.99
C PHE A 161 11.79 -0.62 -14.52
N ARG A 162 12.00 -0.74 -15.84
CA ARG A 162 13.25 -0.39 -16.51
C ARG A 162 13.66 1.07 -16.30
N GLN A 163 12.71 1.98 -16.12
CA GLN A 163 12.95 3.39 -15.87
C GLN A 163 13.84 3.60 -14.63
N VAL A 164 13.66 2.78 -13.59
CA VAL A 164 14.47 2.83 -12.36
C VAL A 164 15.63 1.83 -12.35
N GLY A 165 15.93 1.20 -13.50
CA GLY A 165 16.96 0.17 -13.61
C GLY A 165 16.52 -1.20 -13.11
N ASP A 166 15.24 -1.37 -12.76
CA ASP A 166 14.70 -2.66 -12.33
C ASP A 166 14.41 -3.52 -13.54
N ASN A 167 15.36 -4.42 -13.81
CA ASN A 167 15.27 -5.33 -14.94
C ASN A 167 14.48 -6.59 -14.64
N ASN A 168 14.33 -6.96 -13.36
CA ASN A 168 13.69 -8.21 -12.92
C ASN A 168 13.96 -9.38 -13.90
N ALA A 169 15.25 -9.58 -14.20
CA ALA A 169 15.70 -10.37 -15.35
C ALA A 169 15.88 -11.86 -15.01
N ASP A 170 15.89 -12.20 -13.72
CA ASP A 170 16.09 -13.55 -13.22
C ASP A 170 15.44 -13.73 -11.84
N LYS A 171 15.40 -14.98 -11.37
CA LYS A 171 14.84 -15.36 -10.07
C LYS A 171 15.51 -14.63 -8.90
N ASN A 172 16.82 -14.37 -8.97
CA ASN A 172 17.57 -13.74 -7.88
C ASN A 172 17.19 -12.26 -7.73
N SER A 173 17.15 -11.52 -8.85
CA SER A 173 16.73 -10.12 -8.89
C SER A 173 15.26 -9.95 -8.49
N ASN A 174 14.39 -10.88 -8.88
CA ASN A 174 13.01 -10.94 -8.41
C ASN A 174 12.95 -11.16 -6.89
N GLN A 175 13.62 -12.20 -6.36
CA GLN A 175 13.63 -12.47 -4.92
C GLN A 175 14.23 -11.31 -4.12
N MET A 176 15.24 -10.62 -4.63
CA MET A 176 15.76 -9.40 -4.00
C MET A 176 14.72 -8.26 -4.01
N GLY A 177 13.95 -8.09 -5.09
CA GLY A 177 12.85 -7.12 -5.14
C GLY A 177 11.67 -7.48 -4.24
N GLU A 178 11.31 -8.77 -4.14
CA GLU A 178 10.17 -9.23 -3.36
C GLU A 178 10.47 -9.43 -1.87
N ALA A 179 11.64 -9.97 -1.51
CA ALA A 179 12.01 -10.23 -0.12
C ALA A 179 12.69 -9.01 0.52
N LEU A 180 13.59 -8.34 -0.23
CA LEU A 180 14.40 -7.22 0.25
C LEU A 180 13.90 -5.86 -0.24
N ALA A 181 12.75 -5.81 -0.93
CA ALA A 181 12.13 -4.58 -1.40
C ALA A 181 13.11 -3.64 -2.13
N ASN A 182 14.05 -4.24 -2.88
CA ASN A 182 15.10 -3.49 -3.56
C ASN A 182 14.50 -2.48 -4.54
N LEU A 183 15.23 -1.37 -4.78
CA LEU A 183 14.82 -0.30 -5.69
C LEU A 183 13.53 0.46 -5.30
N GLY A 184 13.09 0.36 -4.05
CA GLY A 184 12.00 1.21 -3.52
C GLY A 184 12.36 2.70 -3.50
N ASP A 185 13.58 3.04 -3.07
CA ASP A 185 14.12 4.40 -3.15
C ASP A 185 14.05 4.97 -4.58
N ALA A 186 14.56 4.22 -5.56
CA ALA A 186 14.59 4.63 -6.95
C ALA A 186 13.17 4.87 -7.52
N ARG A 187 12.18 4.04 -7.14
CA ARG A 187 10.76 4.22 -7.48
C ARG A 187 10.18 5.52 -6.91
N ILE A 188 10.48 5.83 -5.64
CA ILE A 188 10.02 7.06 -4.98
C ILE A 188 10.66 8.28 -5.63
N ILE A 189 11.98 8.28 -5.80
CA ILE A 189 12.70 9.41 -6.40
C ILE A 189 12.24 9.63 -7.84
N TRP A 190 12.08 8.57 -8.62
CA TRP A 190 11.54 8.67 -9.98
C TRP A 190 10.17 9.35 -9.97
N ALA A 191 9.25 8.95 -9.09
CA ALA A 191 7.95 9.60 -8.97
C ALA A 191 8.06 11.09 -8.60
N MET A 192 8.96 11.46 -7.69
CA MET A 192 9.22 12.87 -7.32
C MET A 192 9.71 13.68 -8.53
N LEU A 193 10.68 13.15 -9.27
CA LEU A 193 11.23 13.78 -10.47
C LEU A 193 10.16 13.94 -11.55
N GLN A 194 9.27 12.96 -11.72
CA GLN A 194 8.15 13.03 -12.66
C GLN A 194 7.15 14.12 -12.27
N VAL A 195 6.81 14.28 -10.98
CA VAL A 195 5.96 15.39 -10.53
C VAL A 195 6.59 16.74 -10.87
N LEU A 196 7.89 16.92 -10.58
CA LEU A 196 8.59 18.17 -10.88
C LEU A 196 8.68 18.43 -12.39
N ASN A 197 8.97 17.41 -13.19
CA ASN A 197 8.99 17.50 -14.65
C ASN A 197 7.61 17.90 -15.20
N LEU A 198 6.52 17.31 -14.68
CA LEU A 198 5.16 17.69 -15.06
C LEU A 198 4.87 19.15 -14.74
N LEU A 199 5.28 19.66 -13.58
CA LEU A 199 5.12 21.08 -13.24
C LEU A 199 5.84 22.00 -14.23
N MET A 200 7.07 21.64 -14.60
CA MET A 200 7.85 22.39 -15.59
C MET A 200 7.11 22.43 -16.94
N VAL A 201 6.69 21.27 -17.44
CA VAL A 201 6.02 21.14 -18.74
C VAL A 201 4.68 21.87 -18.76
N MET A 202 3.85 21.67 -17.73
CA MET A 202 2.54 22.31 -17.64
C MET A 202 2.63 23.84 -17.55
N SER A 203 3.72 24.38 -17.01
CA SER A 203 3.96 25.83 -16.95
C SER A 203 4.65 26.38 -18.20
N GLY A 204 4.74 25.62 -19.30
CA GLY A 204 5.33 26.06 -20.57
C GLY A 204 6.87 25.98 -20.64
N ASN A 205 7.53 25.25 -19.73
CA ASN A 205 8.95 24.92 -19.88
C ASN A 205 9.16 23.64 -20.70
N SER A 206 10.37 23.45 -21.20
CA SER A 206 10.77 22.18 -21.81
C SER A 206 10.88 21.07 -20.77
N GLU A 207 10.48 19.87 -21.16
CA GLU A 207 10.65 18.67 -20.35
C GLU A 207 12.14 18.37 -20.10
N ILE A 208 12.41 17.67 -19.00
CA ILE A 208 13.67 16.96 -18.81
C ILE A 208 13.56 15.66 -19.63
N PRO A 209 14.54 15.35 -20.49
CA PRO A 209 14.52 14.12 -21.26
C PRO A 209 14.31 12.88 -20.37
N ALA A 210 13.43 11.97 -20.80
CA ALA A 210 13.06 10.80 -20.01
C ALA A 210 14.27 9.96 -19.56
N ASN A 211 15.28 9.80 -20.42
CA ASN A 211 16.52 9.09 -20.08
C ASN A 211 17.30 9.78 -18.97
N THR A 212 17.32 11.11 -18.95
CA THR A 212 17.97 11.88 -17.89
C THR A 212 17.24 11.68 -16.56
N LEU A 213 15.90 11.78 -16.54
CA LEU A 213 15.10 11.51 -15.33
C LEU A 213 15.34 10.09 -14.80
N ASN A 214 15.42 9.10 -15.69
CA ASN A 214 15.70 7.72 -15.34
C ASN A 214 17.10 7.56 -14.74
N LEU A 215 18.12 8.21 -15.30
CA LEU A 215 19.48 8.19 -14.76
C LEU A 215 19.59 8.87 -13.39
N MET A 216 18.95 10.03 -13.23
CA MET A 216 18.88 10.74 -11.94
C MET A 216 18.26 9.83 -10.87
N ALA A 217 17.12 9.21 -11.16
CA ALA A 217 16.45 8.31 -10.22
C ALA A 217 17.29 7.10 -9.80
N ARG A 218 18.18 6.62 -10.68
CA ARG A 218 19.09 5.50 -10.40
C ARG A 218 20.33 5.92 -9.59
N ARG A 219 20.72 7.18 -9.65
CA ARG A 219 21.91 7.72 -8.95
C ARG A 219 21.60 8.21 -7.53
N VAL A 220 20.37 8.64 -7.28
CA VAL A 220 19.94 9.10 -5.96
C VAL A 220 19.61 7.90 -5.08
N ASP A 221 20.37 7.74 -4.00
CA ASP A 221 20.28 6.66 -3.01
C ASP A 221 19.34 7.00 -1.83
N GLY A 222 18.33 7.85 -2.06
CA GLY A 222 17.50 8.40 -0.98
C GLY A 222 18.16 9.53 -0.18
N SER A 223 19.33 10.02 -0.57
CA SER A 223 19.92 11.24 -0.01
C SER A 223 19.22 12.50 -0.52
N LYS A 224 18.75 13.36 0.41
CA LYS A 224 18.24 14.70 0.07
C LYS A 224 19.31 15.52 -0.68
N THR A 225 20.56 15.46 -0.25
CA THR A 225 21.66 16.23 -0.85
C THR A 225 21.89 15.82 -2.30
N LYS A 226 21.99 14.51 -2.58
CA LYS A 226 22.15 14.01 -3.96
C LYS A 226 20.94 14.34 -4.83
N PHE A 227 19.73 14.22 -4.28
CA PHE A 227 18.50 14.63 -4.98
C PHE A 227 18.55 16.10 -5.41
N LEU A 228 18.97 17.00 -4.51
CA LEU A 228 19.08 18.42 -4.80
C LEU A 228 20.20 18.72 -5.81
N GLN A 229 21.34 18.03 -5.72
CA GLN A 229 22.44 18.15 -6.68
C GLN A 229 22.02 17.78 -8.09
N GLU A 230 21.34 16.64 -8.26
CA GLU A 230 20.84 16.19 -9.56
C GLU A 230 19.74 17.14 -10.09
N LEU A 231 18.89 17.69 -9.22
CA LEU A 231 17.82 18.61 -9.61
C LEU A 231 18.31 20.03 -9.92
N TYR A 232 19.45 20.45 -9.36
CA TYR A 232 19.97 21.82 -9.42
C TYR A 232 19.93 22.45 -10.83
N PRO A 233 20.37 21.77 -11.91
CA PRO A 233 20.37 22.32 -13.28
C PRO A 233 18.99 22.69 -13.83
N TYR A 234 17.91 22.26 -13.18
CA TYR A 234 16.53 22.45 -13.62
C TYR A 234 15.71 23.37 -12.72
N THR A 235 16.29 23.86 -11.61
CA THR A 235 15.57 24.64 -10.59
C THR A 235 15.01 25.97 -11.10
N ASP A 236 15.65 26.59 -12.09
CA ASP A 236 15.12 27.81 -12.76
C ASP A 236 13.78 27.56 -13.47
N ARG A 237 13.52 26.34 -13.91
CA ARG A 237 12.24 25.95 -14.54
C ARG A 237 11.12 25.84 -13.52
N LEU A 238 11.44 25.79 -12.23
CA LEU A 238 10.47 25.71 -11.13
C LEU A 238 9.99 27.09 -10.62
N GLN A 239 10.41 28.18 -11.27
CA GLN A 239 10.05 29.55 -10.87
C GLN A 239 8.67 30.00 -11.37
N ASN A 240 7.95 29.20 -12.18
CA ASN A 240 6.60 29.55 -12.70
C ASN A 240 6.54 30.90 -13.45
N ASN A 241 7.63 31.26 -14.13
CA ASN A 241 7.77 32.55 -14.82
C ASN A 241 7.18 32.57 -16.24
N LYS A 242 6.70 31.43 -16.74
CA LYS A 242 6.12 31.26 -18.08
C LYS A 242 4.61 31.07 -18.03
N GLN A 243 3.96 31.13 -19.20
CA GLN A 243 2.52 30.87 -19.35
C GLN A 243 2.27 29.43 -19.84
N PRO A 244 1.18 28.79 -19.37
CA PRO A 244 0.22 29.30 -18.40
C PRO A 244 0.78 29.33 -16.96
N ARG A 245 0.47 30.38 -16.20
CA ARG A 245 0.84 30.46 -14.77
C ARG A 245 0.00 29.49 -13.94
N ILE A 246 0.65 28.55 -13.26
CA ILE A 246 -0.01 27.58 -12.36
C ILE A 246 0.14 28.06 -10.92
N GLU A 247 -0.95 28.40 -10.25
CA GLU A 247 -0.92 28.85 -8.86
C GLU A 247 -0.58 27.72 -7.89
N ALA A 248 -1.17 26.54 -8.10
CA ALA A 248 -0.90 25.38 -7.24
C ALA A 248 -1.07 24.05 -7.98
N VAL A 249 -0.42 23.02 -7.43
CA VAL A 249 -0.63 21.62 -7.81
C VAL A 249 -1.26 20.85 -6.66
N ASN A 250 -2.26 20.05 -6.98
CA ASN A 250 -2.92 19.14 -6.07
C ASN A 250 -2.43 17.72 -6.37
N LEU A 251 -1.77 17.10 -5.40
CA LEU A 251 -1.28 15.73 -5.46
C LEU A 251 -2.25 14.80 -4.74
N TYR A 252 -2.55 13.67 -5.37
CA TYR A 252 -3.40 12.60 -4.84
C TYR A 252 -2.61 11.30 -4.88
N VAL A 253 -2.20 10.81 -3.72
CA VAL A 253 -1.24 9.71 -3.61
C VAL A 253 -1.96 8.46 -3.11
N PHE A 254 -1.76 7.34 -3.80
CA PHE A 254 -2.33 6.04 -3.45
C PHE A 254 -1.23 5.01 -3.36
N GLY A 255 -1.37 4.06 -2.43
CA GLY A 255 -0.48 2.92 -2.37
C GLY A 255 -1.06 1.70 -1.66
N PHE A 256 -0.58 0.52 -2.03
CA PHE A 256 -0.92 -0.76 -1.40
C PHE A 256 0.35 -1.45 -0.89
N SER A 257 0.31 -2.09 0.27
CA SER A 257 1.44 -2.90 0.78
C SER A 257 2.71 -2.07 0.94
N ARG A 258 3.83 -2.51 0.35
CA ARG A 258 5.05 -1.69 0.24
C ARG A 258 4.92 -0.49 -0.70
N GLY A 259 3.97 -0.49 -1.63
CA GLY A 259 3.55 0.71 -2.36
C GLY A 259 2.93 1.76 -1.44
N ALA A 260 2.20 1.35 -0.39
CA ALA A 260 1.69 2.27 0.64
C ALA A 260 2.85 2.87 1.47
N THR A 261 3.87 2.06 1.77
CA THR A 261 5.14 2.55 2.36
C THR A 261 5.82 3.56 1.44
N ALA A 262 5.91 3.27 0.15
CA ALA A 262 6.44 4.20 -0.84
C ALA A 262 5.62 5.49 -0.96
N ALA A 263 4.28 5.41 -0.89
CA ALA A 263 3.39 6.57 -0.88
C ALA A 263 3.63 7.48 0.33
N ARG A 264 3.74 6.90 1.54
CA ARG A 264 4.04 7.64 2.78
C ARG A 264 5.42 8.31 2.68
N SER A 265 6.42 7.56 2.23
CA SER A 265 7.79 8.04 2.02
C SER A 265 7.85 9.16 0.98
N PHE A 266 7.16 9.01 -0.15
CA PHE A 266 7.00 10.03 -1.17
C PHE A 266 6.42 11.32 -0.60
N CYS A 267 5.32 11.25 0.18
CA CYS A 267 4.73 12.44 0.78
C CYS A 267 5.71 13.15 1.73
N THR A 268 6.39 12.40 2.61
CA THR A 268 7.37 12.97 3.53
C THR A 268 8.53 13.62 2.78
N ARG A 269 9.07 12.95 1.76
CA ARG A 269 10.19 13.45 0.95
C ARG A 269 9.81 14.62 0.06
N MET A 270 8.62 14.64 -0.54
CA MET A 270 8.13 15.81 -1.28
C MET A 270 8.08 17.06 -0.39
N ASN A 271 7.65 16.93 0.86
CA ASN A 271 7.61 18.05 1.80
C ASN A 271 9.02 18.45 2.29
N THR A 272 9.89 17.48 2.57
CA THR A 272 11.17 17.73 3.24
C THR A 272 12.32 18.01 2.28
N TYR A 273 12.37 17.36 1.11
CA TYR A 273 13.48 17.55 0.16
C TYR A 273 13.35 18.89 -0.55
N LEU A 274 12.12 19.28 -0.89
CA LEU A 274 11.86 20.55 -1.54
C LEU A 274 11.92 21.73 -0.57
N ALA A 275 11.95 21.48 0.75
CA ALA A 275 12.15 22.53 1.75
C ALA A 275 13.53 23.19 1.55
N GLY A 276 13.50 24.51 1.34
CA GLY A 276 14.68 25.34 1.06
C GLY A 276 14.86 25.68 -0.42
N LEU A 277 14.16 25.01 -1.34
CA LEU A 277 14.15 25.42 -2.74
C LEU A 277 13.17 26.58 -2.96
N SER A 278 13.57 27.57 -3.76
CA SER A 278 12.65 28.60 -4.25
C SER A 278 11.72 28.00 -5.31
N ILE A 279 10.68 27.27 -4.89
CA ILE A 279 9.64 26.76 -5.79
C ILE A 279 8.45 27.72 -5.72
N LYS A 280 8.06 28.32 -6.86
CA LYS A 280 6.94 29.28 -6.91
C LYS A 280 5.57 28.62 -7.07
N PHE A 281 5.54 27.31 -7.32
CA PHE A 281 4.31 26.52 -7.29
C PHE A 281 3.95 26.16 -5.85
N ARG A 282 2.68 26.36 -5.46
CA ARG A 282 2.18 25.79 -4.21
C ARG A 282 1.89 24.30 -4.42
N ILE A 283 2.61 23.42 -3.75
CA ILE A 283 2.39 21.96 -3.81
C ILE A 283 1.51 21.54 -2.63
N ASN A 284 0.31 21.02 -2.92
CA ASN A 284 -0.64 20.56 -1.92
C ASN A 284 -0.83 19.04 -2.03
N ILE A 285 -0.61 18.29 -0.96
CA ILE A 285 -0.96 16.86 -0.90
C ILE A 285 -2.39 16.76 -0.35
N LYS A 286 -3.35 16.57 -1.25
CA LYS A 286 -4.78 16.62 -0.94
C LYS A 286 -5.32 15.32 -0.36
N PHE A 287 -4.78 14.19 -0.81
CA PHE A 287 -5.28 12.89 -0.40
C PHE A 287 -4.15 11.86 -0.35
N LEU A 288 -4.13 11.07 0.73
CA LEU A 288 -3.29 9.89 0.87
C LEU A 288 -4.18 8.67 1.13
N GLY A 289 -4.32 7.82 0.10
CA GLY A 289 -5.10 6.58 0.16
C GLY A 289 -4.21 5.35 0.30
N LEU A 290 -4.31 4.66 1.42
CA LEU A 290 -3.45 3.52 1.76
C LEU A 290 -4.27 2.25 1.86
N PHE A 291 -3.76 1.16 1.29
CA PHE A 291 -4.24 -0.19 1.51
C PHE A 291 -3.15 -0.98 2.24
N ASP A 292 -3.49 -1.43 3.46
CA ASP A 292 -2.74 -2.38 4.29
C ASP A 292 -1.21 -2.18 4.28
N THR A 293 -0.75 -1.05 4.82
CA THR A 293 0.66 -0.61 4.75
C THR A 293 1.62 -1.59 5.43
N VAL A 294 2.65 -2.03 4.70
CA VAL A 294 3.71 -2.90 5.22
C VAL A 294 5.06 -2.21 5.05
N ALA A 295 5.58 -1.60 6.12
CA ALA A 295 6.88 -0.92 6.11
C ALA A 295 8.08 -1.87 6.31
N SER A 296 7.88 -3.09 6.78
CA SER A 296 9.01 -3.99 7.03
C SER A 296 9.59 -4.56 5.73
N VAL A 297 10.90 -4.42 5.59
CA VAL A 297 11.70 -5.04 4.54
C VAL A 297 12.61 -6.07 5.19
N GLY A 298 12.49 -7.34 4.78
CA GLY A 298 12.92 -8.46 5.63
C GLY A 298 12.09 -8.52 6.92
N SER A 299 11.89 -9.71 7.50
CA SER A 299 11.03 -9.83 8.68
C SER A 299 11.38 -8.78 9.75
N ALA A 300 10.37 -8.10 10.30
CA ALA A 300 10.53 -6.98 11.23
C ALA A 300 11.34 -7.30 12.51
N ARG A 301 11.76 -8.56 12.68
CA ARG A 301 12.70 -9.04 13.70
C ARG A 301 14.05 -9.53 13.16
N SER A 302 14.20 -9.89 11.88
CA SER A 302 15.53 -10.18 11.31
C SER A 302 16.30 -8.90 10.97
N SER A 303 15.60 -7.78 10.76
CA SER A 303 16.23 -6.46 10.79
C SER A 303 16.90 -6.20 12.14
N ARG A 304 16.34 -6.73 13.25
CA ARG A 304 16.96 -6.66 14.59
C ARG A 304 18.27 -7.43 14.67
N LEU A 305 18.40 -8.56 13.97
CA LEU A 305 19.65 -9.33 13.91
C LEU A 305 20.68 -8.64 13.00
N LEU A 306 20.26 -8.10 11.86
CA LEU A 306 21.14 -7.33 10.96
C LEU A 306 21.64 -6.02 11.60
N THR A 307 20.84 -5.35 12.43
CA THR A 307 21.30 -4.19 13.23
C THR A 307 22.23 -4.56 14.38
N ILE A 308 22.21 -5.80 14.88
CA ILE A 308 23.16 -6.26 15.91
C ILE A 308 24.49 -6.71 15.25
N SER A 309 24.45 -7.14 13.99
CA SER A 309 25.62 -7.61 13.25
C SER A 309 26.36 -6.53 12.45
N GLY A 310 26.08 -5.23 12.65
CA GLY A 310 26.90 -4.15 12.11
C GLY A 310 26.96 -4.03 10.58
N GLY A 311 25.95 -4.51 9.86
CA GLY A 311 25.85 -4.32 8.40
C GLY A 311 25.12 -3.02 8.05
N GLU A 312 25.86 -1.92 7.93
CA GLU A 312 25.50 -0.71 7.16
C GLU A 312 25.21 -1.08 5.69
N ASP A 313 24.45 -0.40 4.82
CA ASP A 313 23.54 0.75 4.84
C ASP A 313 22.87 0.79 3.44
N GLY A 314 21.61 1.22 3.33
CA GLY A 314 21.03 1.70 2.05
C GLY A 314 19.76 1.01 1.53
N HIS A 315 19.54 -0.30 1.74
CA HIS A 315 18.41 -1.01 1.09
C HIS A 315 17.03 -0.78 1.72
N HIS A 316 16.96 -0.11 2.88
CA HIS A 316 15.73 0.04 3.67
C HIS A 316 15.43 1.49 4.08
N SER A 317 16.22 2.45 3.57
CA SER A 317 16.13 3.86 3.98
C SER A 317 14.74 4.47 3.72
N TRP A 318 14.11 4.04 2.63
CA TRP A 318 12.80 4.54 2.19
C TRP A 318 11.62 4.06 3.02
N ALA A 319 11.79 3.02 3.85
CA ALA A 319 10.78 2.52 4.76
C ALA A 319 11.02 2.92 6.23
N ALA A 320 12.00 3.79 6.48
CA ALA A 320 12.32 4.27 7.81
C ALA A 320 11.09 4.91 8.49
N MET A 321 10.96 4.70 9.81
CA MET A 321 9.74 5.06 10.55
C MET A 321 9.44 6.57 10.51
N ASN A 322 10.47 7.41 10.49
CA ASN A 322 10.33 8.86 10.32
C ASN A 322 9.72 9.27 8.96
N LEU A 323 9.82 8.42 7.94
CA LEU A 323 9.17 8.65 6.63
C LEU A 323 7.72 8.18 6.59
N MET A 324 7.28 7.38 7.58
CA MET A 324 5.94 6.80 7.62
C MET A 324 4.88 7.79 8.12
N PHE A 325 5.23 8.91 8.73
CA PHE A 325 4.24 9.86 9.27
C PHE A 325 4.30 11.22 8.57
N PRO A 326 3.95 11.30 7.26
CA PRO A 326 3.95 12.56 6.54
C PRO A 326 2.95 13.55 7.14
N SER A 327 3.38 14.80 7.30
CA SER A 327 2.54 15.93 7.69
C SER A 327 2.00 16.70 6.48
N GLY A 328 1.10 17.67 6.70
CA GLY A 328 0.62 18.55 5.64
C GLY A 328 -0.29 17.89 4.59
N ILE A 329 -0.97 16.80 4.98
CA ILE A 329 -1.94 16.09 4.14
C ILE A 329 -3.36 16.50 4.55
N ASP A 330 -4.19 16.92 3.60
CA ASP A 330 -5.56 17.36 3.91
C ASP A 330 -6.42 16.22 4.48
N LYS A 331 -6.32 15.02 3.88
CA LYS A 331 -7.01 13.79 4.32
C LYS A 331 -6.19 12.52 4.04
N THR A 332 -6.06 11.68 5.06
CA THR A 332 -5.52 10.31 4.94
C THR A 332 -6.64 9.27 5.16
N VAL A 333 -6.64 8.21 4.37
CA VAL A 333 -7.52 7.03 4.57
C VAL A 333 -6.67 5.78 4.44
N HIS A 334 -6.70 4.92 5.45
CA HIS A 334 -5.97 3.66 5.49
C HIS A 334 -6.95 2.49 5.69
N LEU A 335 -7.03 1.58 4.72
CA LEU A 335 -7.87 0.38 4.83
C LEU A 335 -6.99 -0.80 5.23
N VAL A 336 -7.37 -1.54 6.27
CA VAL A 336 -6.52 -2.54 6.94
C VAL A 336 -7.16 -3.92 6.92
N ALA A 337 -6.36 -4.94 6.62
CA ALA A 337 -6.78 -6.35 6.65
C ALA A 337 -6.80 -6.90 8.07
N ALA A 338 -7.95 -7.41 8.48
CA ALA A 338 -8.15 -7.97 9.82
C ALA A 338 -7.55 -9.37 10.01
N HIS A 339 -7.38 -10.14 8.92
CA HIS A 339 -7.03 -11.56 9.01
C HIS A 339 -5.62 -11.89 8.51
N GLU A 340 -4.84 -10.89 8.13
CA GLU A 340 -3.43 -11.10 7.81
C GLU A 340 -2.63 -11.37 9.08
N ALA A 341 -1.85 -12.44 9.11
CA ALA A 341 -1.08 -12.85 10.28
C ALA A 341 0.36 -13.25 9.97
N ARG A 342 0.77 -13.23 8.69
CA ARG A 342 2.14 -13.58 8.29
C ARG A 342 3.13 -12.64 8.97
N GLY A 343 4.20 -13.21 9.53
CA GLY A 343 5.22 -12.44 10.24
C GLY A 343 5.98 -11.43 9.37
N SER A 344 5.97 -11.62 8.04
CA SER A 344 6.54 -10.71 7.04
C SER A 344 5.61 -9.54 6.68
N PHE A 345 4.37 -9.50 7.17
CA PHE A 345 3.35 -8.48 6.86
C PHE A 345 2.82 -7.73 8.11
N PRO A 346 3.70 -7.15 8.96
CA PRO A 346 3.26 -6.25 10.02
C PRO A 346 2.54 -5.03 9.43
N ILE A 347 1.45 -4.60 10.09
CA ILE A 347 0.70 -3.43 9.67
C ILE A 347 1.35 -2.17 10.25
N THR A 348 1.59 -1.16 9.42
CA THR A 348 2.04 0.16 9.88
C THR A 348 0.85 1.09 10.01
N SER A 349 0.40 1.32 11.24
CA SER A 349 -0.76 2.16 11.52
C SER A 349 -0.50 3.62 11.12
N ILE A 350 -1.59 4.34 10.87
CA ILE A 350 -1.61 5.80 10.76
C ILE A 350 -1.97 6.47 12.10
N ALA A 351 -1.93 5.74 13.22
CA ALA A 351 -2.07 6.33 14.54
C ALA A 351 -1.13 7.54 14.69
N GLY A 352 -1.70 8.69 15.07
CA GLY A 352 -0.96 9.96 15.11
C GLY A 352 -0.98 10.79 13.82
N MET A 353 -1.65 10.33 12.76
CA MET A 353 -1.91 11.13 11.56
C MET A 353 -3.38 11.56 11.50
N LYS A 354 -3.64 12.70 10.86
CA LYS A 354 -5.00 13.12 10.51
C LYS A 354 -5.59 12.19 9.44
N GLY A 355 -6.59 11.38 9.80
CA GLY A 355 -7.19 10.45 8.86
C GLY A 355 -8.25 9.50 9.42
N GLU A 356 -8.61 8.51 8.61
CA GLU A 356 -9.44 7.38 9.02
C GLU A 356 -8.68 6.07 8.77
N GLU A 357 -8.64 5.20 9.76
CA GLU A 357 -8.12 3.83 9.66
C GLU A 357 -9.28 2.84 9.80
N ILE A 358 -9.56 2.11 8.73
CA ILE A 358 -10.79 1.32 8.57
C ILE A 358 -10.44 -0.16 8.39
N VAL A 359 -10.90 -1.00 9.31
CA VAL A 359 -10.65 -2.44 9.31
C VAL A 359 -11.66 -3.18 8.43
N PHE A 360 -11.18 -4.10 7.59
CA PHE A 360 -12.00 -4.96 6.73
C PHE A 360 -11.71 -6.44 7.00
N PRO A 361 -12.71 -7.32 6.80
CA PRO A 361 -12.46 -8.75 6.73
C PRO A 361 -11.56 -9.07 5.51
N GLY A 362 -10.93 -10.24 5.55
CA GLY A 362 -9.90 -10.64 4.59
C GLY A 362 -8.45 -10.49 5.06
N VAL A 363 -7.55 -11.08 4.27
CA VAL A 363 -6.09 -10.98 4.39
C VAL A 363 -5.56 -9.82 3.52
N HIS A 364 -4.23 -9.65 3.44
CA HIS A 364 -3.56 -8.51 2.80
C HIS A 364 -4.15 -8.11 1.43
N SER A 365 -4.20 -9.05 0.48
CA SER A 365 -4.70 -8.81 -0.88
C SER A 365 -6.23 -8.92 -1.03
N ASP A 366 -6.95 -9.36 0.01
CA ASP A 366 -8.41 -9.19 0.07
C ASP A 366 -8.79 -7.73 0.33
N VAL A 367 -7.89 -6.93 0.90
CA VAL A 367 -8.09 -5.48 1.08
C VAL A 367 -7.46 -4.69 -0.05
N GLY A 368 -6.22 -5.01 -0.42
CA GLY A 368 -5.51 -4.32 -1.48
C GLY A 368 -5.93 -4.70 -2.90
N GLY A 369 -6.52 -5.87 -3.09
CA GLY A 369 -6.60 -6.53 -4.40
C GLY A 369 -5.28 -7.25 -4.73
N GLY A 370 -5.29 -8.06 -5.79
CA GLY A 370 -4.12 -8.86 -6.18
C GLY A 370 -4.43 -10.32 -6.51
N TYR A 371 -5.55 -10.83 -5.99
CA TYR A 371 -5.96 -12.21 -6.27
C TYR A 371 -6.59 -12.34 -7.67
N ALA A 372 -6.24 -13.43 -8.35
CA ALA A 372 -6.83 -13.82 -9.61
C ALA A 372 -8.27 -14.30 -9.41
N LYS A 373 -9.01 -14.42 -10.50
CA LYS A 373 -10.36 -14.97 -10.48
C LYS A 373 -10.34 -16.40 -9.96
N THR A 374 -11.28 -16.74 -9.08
CA THR A 374 -11.48 -18.10 -8.53
C THR A 374 -10.30 -18.69 -7.74
N GLU A 375 -9.24 -17.92 -7.51
CA GLU A 375 -8.05 -18.37 -6.78
C GLU A 375 -8.43 -18.89 -5.39
N GLN A 376 -7.83 -20.02 -4.99
CA GLN A 376 -8.15 -20.76 -3.76
C GLN A 376 -9.63 -21.16 -3.62
N GLY A 377 -10.38 -21.23 -4.72
CA GLY A 377 -11.81 -21.51 -4.71
C GLY A 377 -12.64 -20.36 -4.12
N LYS A 378 -12.13 -19.13 -4.11
CA LYS A 378 -12.86 -17.96 -3.60
C LYS A 378 -13.67 -17.28 -4.69
N SER A 379 -14.81 -16.70 -4.31
CA SER A 379 -15.72 -15.99 -5.22
C SER A 379 -16.23 -16.84 -6.40
N VAL A 380 -16.30 -18.16 -6.25
CA VAL A 380 -16.70 -19.11 -7.32
C VAL A 380 -18.22 -19.25 -7.51
N ASN A 381 -19.01 -18.63 -6.63
CA ASN A 381 -20.47 -18.66 -6.65
C ASN A 381 -21.09 -17.28 -6.99
N VAL A 382 -20.27 -16.35 -7.46
CA VAL A 382 -20.58 -14.95 -7.81
C VAL A 382 -19.85 -14.60 -9.10
N ASP A 383 -20.06 -13.40 -9.66
CA ASP A 383 -19.20 -12.95 -10.75
C ASP A 383 -17.73 -12.88 -10.24
N PRO A 384 -16.78 -13.57 -10.89
CA PRO A 384 -15.47 -13.83 -10.28
C PRO A 384 -14.53 -12.61 -10.27
N ASP A 385 -14.87 -11.50 -10.94
CA ASP A 385 -14.09 -10.25 -10.83
C ASP A 385 -14.75 -9.22 -9.91
N THR A 386 -16.06 -9.03 -10.04
CA THR A 386 -16.83 -8.08 -9.21
C THR A 386 -17.19 -8.66 -7.84
N GLY A 387 -17.11 -9.99 -7.67
CA GLY A 387 -17.35 -10.71 -6.43
C GLY A 387 -16.11 -10.96 -5.58
N LYS A 388 -14.94 -10.45 -5.98
CA LYS A 388 -13.73 -10.45 -5.13
C LYS A 388 -13.93 -9.55 -3.92
N LEU A 389 -13.53 -10.01 -2.74
CA LEU A 389 -13.69 -9.26 -1.49
C LEU A 389 -13.08 -7.85 -1.57
N SER A 390 -11.97 -7.70 -2.30
CA SER A 390 -11.26 -6.43 -2.51
C SER A 390 -12.07 -5.35 -3.21
N GLN A 391 -13.18 -5.70 -3.86
CA GLN A 391 -14.09 -4.74 -4.49
C GLN A 391 -14.82 -3.85 -3.48
N ILE A 392 -15.05 -4.34 -2.26
CA ILE A 392 -15.67 -3.54 -1.20
C ILE A 392 -14.70 -2.44 -0.72
N PRO A 393 -13.46 -2.75 -0.26
CA PRO A 393 -12.44 -1.74 0.04
C PRO A 393 -12.17 -0.76 -1.10
N LEU A 394 -12.16 -1.22 -2.36
CA LEU A 394 -12.02 -0.35 -3.53
C LEU A 394 -13.12 0.71 -3.57
N SER A 395 -14.38 0.31 -3.39
CA SER A 395 -15.51 1.23 -3.41
C SER A 395 -15.45 2.25 -2.26
N VAL A 396 -15.03 1.81 -1.06
CA VAL A 396 -14.87 2.72 0.10
C VAL A 396 -13.77 3.74 -0.14
N MET A 397 -12.60 3.31 -0.64
CA MET A 397 -11.50 4.21 -0.98
C MET A 397 -11.95 5.22 -2.04
N TYR A 398 -12.60 4.75 -3.11
CA TYR A 398 -13.12 5.58 -4.18
C TYR A 398 -14.04 6.69 -3.65
N ARG A 399 -15.06 6.33 -2.84
CA ARG A 399 -16.00 7.31 -2.27
C ARG A 399 -15.28 8.34 -1.39
N LYS A 400 -14.42 7.86 -0.48
CA LYS A 400 -13.68 8.73 0.44
C LYS A 400 -12.77 9.70 -0.31
N ALA A 401 -12.09 9.21 -1.35
CA ALA A 401 -11.25 10.00 -2.23
C ALA A 401 -12.06 11.06 -3.00
N ILE A 402 -13.17 10.69 -3.63
CA ILE A 402 -14.00 11.65 -4.37
C ILE A 402 -14.57 12.74 -3.45
N ILE A 403 -15.06 12.37 -2.27
CA ILE A 403 -15.58 13.33 -1.29
C ILE A 403 -14.48 14.29 -0.82
N ALA A 404 -13.23 13.82 -0.75
CA ALA A 404 -12.05 14.64 -0.45
C ALA A 404 -11.53 15.46 -1.65
N GLY A 405 -12.21 15.43 -2.80
CA GLY A 405 -11.85 16.23 -3.98
C GLY A 405 -10.83 15.58 -4.93
N VAL A 406 -10.62 14.26 -4.83
CA VAL A 406 -9.83 13.51 -5.83
C VAL A 406 -10.65 13.40 -7.13
N PRO A 407 -10.13 13.80 -8.30
CA PRO A 407 -10.90 13.91 -9.53
C PRO A 407 -11.20 12.57 -10.24
N PHE A 408 -11.42 11.45 -9.53
CA PHE A 408 -11.80 10.15 -10.16
C PHE A 408 -13.12 10.18 -10.93
N LEU A 409 -13.18 9.64 -12.13
CA LEU A 409 -14.40 9.56 -12.95
C LEU A 409 -15.58 8.93 -12.18
N LEU A 410 -16.77 9.48 -12.38
CA LEU A 410 -18.03 8.91 -11.92
C LEU A 410 -18.44 7.73 -12.82
N PRO A 411 -19.22 6.74 -12.32
CA PRO A 411 -19.71 5.65 -13.15
C PRO A 411 -20.44 6.12 -14.42
N SER A 412 -21.18 7.23 -14.32
CA SER A 412 -21.88 7.88 -15.43
C SER A 412 -20.96 8.59 -16.43
N GLU A 413 -19.77 8.98 -16.00
CA GLU A 413 -18.75 9.63 -16.85
C GLU A 413 -17.93 8.58 -17.62
N CYS A 414 -17.97 7.32 -17.18
CA CYS A 414 -17.26 6.24 -17.84
C CYS A 414 -17.97 5.81 -19.14
N LYS A 415 -17.30 5.89 -20.29
CA LYS A 415 -17.73 5.35 -21.59
C LYS A 415 -17.42 3.85 -21.74
N SER A 416 -16.19 3.43 -21.41
CA SER A 416 -15.73 2.05 -21.58
C SER A 416 -16.44 1.07 -20.66
N GLN A 417 -17.00 0.00 -21.22
CA GLN A 417 -17.67 -1.06 -20.45
C GLN A 417 -16.69 -1.79 -19.51
N ALA A 418 -15.41 -1.90 -19.89
CA ALA A 418 -14.41 -2.51 -19.03
C ALA A 418 -14.20 -1.71 -17.75
N ILE A 419 -14.13 -0.38 -17.85
CA ILE A 419 -13.99 0.52 -16.70
C ILE A 419 -15.27 0.53 -15.84
N LYS A 420 -16.45 0.49 -16.46
CA LYS A 420 -17.71 0.34 -15.72
C LYS A 420 -17.74 -0.95 -14.90
N ASN A 421 -17.17 -2.04 -15.40
CA ASN A 421 -17.12 -3.31 -14.68
C ASN A 421 -16.13 -3.28 -13.50
N ILE A 422 -15.04 -2.50 -13.58
CA ILE A 422 -14.13 -2.26 -12.42
C ILE A 422 -14.91 -1.62 -11.26
N MET A 423 -15.86 -0.73 -11.58
CA MET A 423 -16.71 0.00 -10.63
C MET A 423 -18.01 -0.74 -10.28
N LYS A 424 -17.96 -2.07 -10.20
CA LYS A 424 -19.08 -2.92 -9.76
C LYS A 424 -18.67 -3.84 -8.62
N VAL A 425 -19.63 -4.13 -7.76
CA VAL A 425 -19.50 -5.13 -6.70
C VAL A 425 -20.66 -6.09 -6.84
N ASP A 426 -20.38 -7.39 -6.75
CA ASP A 426 -21.44 -8.40 -6.85
C ASP A 426 -22.46 -8.24 -5.70
N PRO A 427 -23.79 -8.22 -5.97
CA PRO A 427 -24.81 -8.05 -4.94
C PRO A 427 -24.81 -9.13 -3.85
N ILE A 428 -24.41 -10.36 -4.18
CA ILE A 428 -24.31 -11.47 -3.22
C ILE A 428 -23.13 -11.22 -2.27
N LEU A 429 -22.00 -10.74 -2.80
CA LEU A 429 -20.87 -10.30 -1.98
C LEU A 429 -21.29 -9.16 -1.03
N ILE A 430 -22.00 -8.15 -1.52
CA ILE A 430 -22.50 -7.04 -0.68
C ILE A 430 -23.36 -7.58 0.47
N ARG A 431 -24.32 -8.45 0.16
CA ARG A 431 -25.19 -9.08 1.17
C ARG A 431 -24.37 -9.83 2.21
N ASP A 432 -23.44 -10.68 1.76
CA ASP A 432 -22.67 -11.55 2.66
C ASP A 432 -21.68 -10.76 3.52
N PHE A 433 -21.12 -9.67 3.00
CA PHE A 433 -20.30 -8.73 3.76
C PHE A 433 -21.10 -7.99 4.83
N ASN A 434 -22.27 -7.47 4.49
CA ASN A 434 -23.13 -6.79 5.46
C ASN A 434 -23.57 -7.76 6.57
N ASN A 435 -23.93 -8.99 6.19
CA ASN A 435 -24.27 -10.04 7.14
C ASN A 435 -23.09 -10.40 8.05
N TYR A 436 -21.85 -10.44 7.54
CA TYR A 436 -20.65 -10.62 8.37
C TYR A 436 -20.53 -9.49 9.40
N ARG A 437 -20.62 -8.24 8.95
CA ARG A 437 -20.49 -7.06 9.81
C ARG A 437 -21.56 -7.03 10.91
N GLU A 438 -22.80 -7.36 10.58
CA GLU A 438 -23.94 -7.33 11.51
C GLU A 438 -23.92 -8.46 12.54
N ASN A 439 -23.24 -9.58 12.24
CA ASN A 439 -23.25 -10.78 13.08
C ASN A 439 -21.87 -11.14 13.65
N THR A 440 -20.93 -10.19 13.67
CA THR A 440 -19.60 -10.35 14.29
C THR A 440 -19.30 -9.19 15.24
N ASP A 441 -18.39 -9.41 16.19
CA ASP A 441 -17.94 -8.34 17.09
C ASP A 441 -16.99 -7.39 16.35
N ILE A 442 -17.53 -6.26 15.91
CA ILE A 442 -16.80 -5.19 15.22
C ILE A 442 -16.26 -4.11 16.17
N SER A 443 -16.43 -4.29 17.48
CA SER A 443 -15.98 -3.31 18.48
C SER A 443 -14.47 -3.31 18.63
N GLY A 444 -13.90 -2.20 19.08
CA GLY A 444 -12.53 -2.16 19.58
C GLY A 444 -12.06 -0.75 19.90
N LYS A 445 -11.14 -0.64 20.87
CA LYS A 445 -10.63 0.66 21.36
C LYS A 445 -9.54 1.25 20.48
N ASN A 446 -8.84 0.41 19.72
CA ASN A 446 -7.75 0.77 18.83
C ASN A 446 -7.58 -0.32 17.76
N LEU A 447 -6.72 -0.07 16.77
CA LEU A 447 -6.47 -1.02 15.67
C LEU A 447 -6.09 -2.42 16.17
N ARG A 448 -5.21 -2.52 17.17
CA ARG A 448 -4.73 -3.81 17.69
C ARG A 448 -5.87 -4.64 18.27
N ASP A 449 -6.73 -4.03 19.08
CA ASP A 449 -7.90 -4.68 19.68
C ASP A 449 -8.87 -5.18 18.60
N MET A 450 -9.18 -4.33 17.62
CA MET A 450 -10.07 -4.67 16.51
C MET A 450 -9.55 -5.84 15.67
N ILE A 451 -8.28 -5.81 15.26
CA ILE A 451 -7.67 -6.90 14.48
C ILE A 451 -7.67 -8.20 15.29
N ARG A 452 -7.34 -8.16 16.59
CA ARG A 452 -7.33 -9.36 17.44
C ARG A 452 -8.71 -10.00 17.56
N LYS A 453 -9.76 -9.21 17.78
CA LYS A 453 -11.15 -9.69 17.85
C LYS A 453 -11.59 -10.36 16.54
N GLN A 454 -11.28 -9.73 15.42
CA GLN A 454 -11.63 -10.25 14.11
C GLN A 454 -10.85 -11.53 13.79
N TYR A 455 -9.54 -11.55 14.07
CA TYR A 455 -8.69 -12.73 13.87
C TYR A 455 -9.07 -13.91 14.78
N ALA A 456 -9.64 -13.64 15.95
CA ALA A 456 -10.16 -14.69 16.82
C ALA A 456 -11.24 -15.54 16.12
N PHE A 457 -12.10 -14.95 15.27
CA PHE A 457 -13.05 -15.71 14.47
C PHE A 457 -12.35 -16.64 13.47
N TYR A 458 -11.24 -16.19 12.88
CA TYR A 458 -10.45 -17.00 11.95
C TYR A 458 -9.77 -18.18 12.65
N ILE A 459 -9.18 -17.96 13.83
CA ILE A 459 -8.59 -19.04 14.65
C ILE A 459 -9.64 -20.11 15.00
N ARG A 460 -10.83 -19.68 15.45
CA ARG A 460 -11.96 -20.59 15.76
C ARG A 460 -12.46 -21.34 14.52
N TRP A 461 -12.49 -20.68 13.36
CA TRP A 461 -12.81 -21.34 12.08
C TRP A 461 -11.75 -22.37 11.68
N ARG A 462 -10.46 -22.03 11.80
CA ARG A 462 -9.35 -22.98 11.56
C ARG A 462 -9.44 -24.19 12.48
N LYS A 463 -9.78 -24.01 13.76
CA LYS A 463 -10.06 -25.12 14.69
C LYS A 463 -11.21 -26.00 14.18
N MET A 464 -12.35 -25.39 13.85
CA MET A 464 -13.55 -26.09 13.40
C MET A 464 -13.30 -26.88 12.10
N ARG A 465 -12.42 -26.40 11.23
CA ARG A 465 -12.10 -27.03 9.93
C ARG A 465 -10.86 -27.93 9.96
N TYR A 466 -10.14 -27.99 11.08
CA TYR A 466 -8.92 -28.77 11.22
C TYR A 466 -9.15 -30.24 10.84
N GLY A 467 -8.37 -30.75 9.88
CA GLY A 467 -8.49 -32.11 9.34
C GLY A 467 -9.63 -32.34 8.34
N MET A 468 -10.51 -31.35 8.12
CA MET A 468 -11.63 -31.44 7.18
C MET A 468 -11.63 -30.34 6.12
N LEU A 469 -10.68 -29.41 6.15
CA LEU A 469 -10.68 -28.21 5.31
C LEU A 469 -10.70 -28.54 3.82
N GLU A 470 -9.89 -29.51 3.37
CA GLU A 470 -9.85 -29.92 1.96
C GLU A 470 -11.22 -30.43 1.50
N LYS A 471 -11.87 -31.26 2.32
CA LYS A 471 -13.21 -31.79 2.04
C LYS A 471 -14.23 -30.66 1.91
N VAL A 472 -14.20 -29.69 2.82
CA VAL A 472 -15.13 -28.55 2.82
C VAL A 472 -14.90 -27.64 1.61
N MET A 473 -13.64 -27.40 1.24
CA MET A 473 -13.29 -26.54 0.12
C MET A 473 -13.38 -27.25 -1.25
N SER A 474 -13.50 -28.57 -1.29
CA SER A 474 -13.46 -29.38 -2.53
C SER A 474 -14.45 -28.92 -3.62
N ALA A 475 -15.69 -28.59 -3.23
CA ALA A 475 -16.72 -28.11 -4.16
C ALA A 475 -16.42 -26.71 -4.71
N ASN A 476 -15.69 -25.88 -3.97
CA ASN A 476 -15.24 -24.58 -4.43
C ASN A 476 -13.99 -24.72 -5.32
N LEU A 477 -13.02 -25.54 -4.90
CA LEU A 477 -11.80 -25.83 -5.65
C LEU A 477 -12.09 -26.52 -6.99
N SER A 478 -13.20 -27.24 -7.12
CA SER A 478 -13.62 -27.83 -8.39
C SER A 478 -13.96 -26.80 -9.46
N LYS A 479 -14.33 -25.58 -9.06
CA LYS A 479 -14.73 -24.45 -9.92
C LYS A 479 -13.60 -23.47 -10.23
N VAL A 480 -12.38 -23.75 -9.78
CA VAL A 480 -11.19 -22.94 -10.10
C VAL A 480 -10.95 -22.98 -11.62
N GLU A 481 -10.76 -21.81 -12.22
CA GLU A 481 -10.81 -21.59 -13.67
C GLU A 481 -9.76 -22.41 -14.44
N THR A 482 -8.54 -22.54 -13.92
CA THR A 482 -7.46 -23.25 -14.61
C THR A 482 -6.99 -24.49 -13.85
N LYS A 483 -6.69 -25.58 -14.58
CA LYS A 483 -6.18 -26.84 -14.00
C LYS A 483 -4.90 -26.63 -13.19
N ARG A 484 -3.99 -25.77 -13.67
CA ARG A 484 -2.72 -25.46 -13.00
C ARG A 484 -2.94 -24.73 -11.67
N MET A 485 -3.78 -23.68 -11.68
CA MET A 485 -4.16 -22.96 -10.46
C MET A 485 -4.82 -23.90 -9.46
N LYS A 486 -5.78 -24.72 -9.91
CA LYS A 486 -6.45 -25.70 -9.06
C LYS A 486 -5.49 -26.67 -8.37
N LYS A 487 -4.54 -27.24 -9.11
CA LYS A 487 -3.54 -28.17 -8.53
C LYS A 487 -2.73 -27.48 -7.43
N ARG A 488 -2.21 -26.29 -7.75
CA ARG A 488 -1.44 -25.46 -6.82
C ARG A 488 -2.25 -25.11 -5.57
N ASP A 489 -3.48 -24.66 -5.73
CA ASP A 489 -4.35 -24.26 -4.62
C ASP A 489 -4.71 -25.46 -3.70
N ILE A 490 -4.84 -26.68 -4.26
CA ILE A 490 -5.00 -27.91 -3.47
C ILE A 490 -3.72 -28.23 -2.69
N ASP A 491 -2.56 -28.13 -3.33
CA ASP A 491 -1.27 -28.39 -2.70
C ASP A 491 -1.00 -27.39 -1.56
N ASP A 492 -1.29 -26.10 -1.77
CA ASP A 492 -1.17 -25.04 -0.76
C ASP A 492 -2.09 -25.28 0.44
N LEU A 493 -3.33 -25.73 0.20
CA LEU A 493 -4.28 -26.04 1.26
C LEU A 493 -3.80 -27.23 2.11
N ARG A 494 -3.24 -28.27 1.48
CA ARG A 494 -2.69 -29.43 2.19
C ARG A 494 -1.45 -29.08 3.00
N ASP A 495 -0.55 -28.29 2.42
CA ASP A 495 0.64 -27.80 3.11
C ASP A 495 0.26 -26.89 4.29
N ALA A 496 -0.78 -26.07 4.15
CA ALA A 496 -1.37 -25.28 5.22
C ALA A 496 -1.87 -26.13 6.41
N GLU A 497 -2.63 -27.20 6.15
CA GLU A 497 -3.08 -28.12 7.20
C GLU A 497 -1.90 -28.78 7.92
N LYS A 498 -0.91 -29.23 7.16
CA LYS A 498 0.31 -29.83 7.71
C LYS A 498 1.10 -28.85 8.59
N ARG A 499 1.23 -27.58 8.16
CA ARG A 499 1.86 -26.53 8.97
C ARG A 499 1.12 -26.28 10.28
N LEU A 500 -0.22 -26.24 10.26
CA LEU A 500 -1.04 -26.09 11.46
C LEU A 500 -0.92 -27.30 12.40
N GLU A 501 -0.80 -28.51 11.87
CA GLU A 501 -0.54 -29.70 12.69
C GLU A 501 0.80 -29.62 13.42
N LEU A 502 1.88 -29.29 12.71
CA LEU A 502 3.20 -29.08 13.31
C LEU A 502 3.15 -27.98 14.38
N GLU A 503 2.43 -26.90 14.08
CA GLU A 503 2.14 -25.80 14.98
C GLU A 503 1.55 -26.25 16.31
N LEU A 504 0.48 -27.05 16.25
CA LEU A 504 -0.18 -27.57 17.44
C LEU A 504 0.68 -28.58 18.19
N ARG A 505 1.45 -29.43 17.49
CA ARG A 505 2.38 -30.38 18.14
C ARG A 505 3.43 -29.65 18.97
N PHE A 506 4.01 -28.57 18.43
CA PHE A 506 4.94 -27.73 19.19
C PHE A 506 4.28 -27.07 20.40
N LEU A 507 3.11 -26.45 20.21
CA LEU A 507 2.42 -25.71 21.28
C LEU A 507 1.91 -26.62 22.41
N ASN A 508 1.53 -27.86 22.09
CA ASN A 508 1.08 -28.84 23.08
C ASN A 508 2.20 -29.71 23.66
N GLY A 509 3.38 -29.75 23.01
CA GLY A 509 4.48 -30.67 23.29
C GLY A 509 5.43 -30.29 24.44
N LEU A 510 5.01 -29.46 25.40
CA LEU A 510 5.80 -29.01 26.56
C LEU A 510 6.12 -30.13 27.60
N ARG A 511 6.53 -31.33 27.17
CA ARG A 511 7.04 -32.39 28.07
C ARG A 511 8.19 -33.24 27.56
N ASP A 512 8.62 -33.12 26.30
CA ASP A 512 9.71 -33.97 25.81
C ASP A 512 10.91 -33.14 25.34
N HIS A 513 11.82 -32.88 26.28
CA HIS A 513 13.10 -32.23 26.02
C HIS A 513 14.06 -33.09 25.16
N THR A 514 13.64 -34.28 24.71
CA THR A 514 14.43 -35.13 23.80
C THR A 514 14.16 -34.87 22.31
N LEU A 515 13.13 -34.08 21.96
CA LEU A 515 12.98 -33.56 20.59
C LEU A 515 13.90 -32.36 20.35
N GLY A 516 15.21 -32.58 20.46
CA GLY A 516 16.18 -31.71 19.81
C GLY A 516 16.09 -31.90 18.30
N TYR A 517 15.08 -31.35 17.61
CA TYR A 517 14.88 -31.71 16.21
C TYR A 517 14.44 -30.55 15.32
N PHE A 518 15.40 -30.09 14.50
CA PHE A 518 15.16 -29.56 13.17
C PHE A 518 14.35 -30.59 12.37
N ALA A 519 13.02 -30.55 12.43
CA ALA A 519 12.20 -31.32 11.52
C ALA A 519 12.36 -30.72 10.12
N LYS A 520 13.35 -31.21 9.37
CA LYS A 520 13.40 -31.07 7.90
C LYS A 520 12.27 -31.90 7.32
N GLU A 521 11.05 -31.40 7.39
CA GLU A 521 9.97 -31.99 6.60
C GLU A 521 10.01 -31.46 5.18
N LYS A 522 9.98 -32.40 4.23
CA LYS A 522 9.90 -32.11 2.80
C LYS A 522 8.47 -31.66 2.50
N LEU A 523 8.24 -30.35 2.57
CA LEU A 523 7.04 -29.72 1.99
C LEU A 523 7.22 -29.60 0.48
N SER A 524 6.15 -29.31 -0.26
CA SER A 524 6.22 -29.18 -1.72
C SER A 524 7.04 -27.95 -2.14
N GLY A 525 8.38 -28.08 -2.13
CA GLY A 525 9.31 -27.13 -2.75
C GLY A 525 10.38 -26.48 -1.86
N GLU A 526 10.34 -26.52 -0.52
CA GLU A 526 11.34 -25.84 0.33
C GLU A 526 11.53 -26.51 1.71
N ASN A 527 12.75 -26.41 2.27
CA ASN A 527 13.06 -26.79 3.65
C ASN A 527 12.47 -25.72 4.59
N ALA A 528 11.44 -26.06 5.37
CA ALA A 528 10.99 -25.18 6.44
C ALA A 528 12.05 -25.14 7.55
N LEU A 529 12.83 -24.05 7.64
CA LEU A 529 13.60 -23.77 8.85
C LEU A 529 12.62 -23.34 9.95
N LEU A 530 12.54 -24.11 11.03
CA LEU A 530 11.85 -23.71 12.26
C LEU A 530 12.60 -22.53 12.90
N GLY A 531 11.83 -21.55 13.40
CA GLY A 531 12.27 -20.24 13.91
C GLY A 531 13.46 -20.23 14.86
N GLY A 532 14.10 -19.06 14.97
CA GLY A 532 15.05 -18.79 16.05
C GLY A 532 14.40 -18.87 17.43
N THR A 533 15.22 -19.04 18.47
CA THR A 533 14.77 -19.22 19.87
C THR A 533 13.88 -18.10 20.40
N ILE A 534 14.05 -16.87 19.93
CA ILE A 534 13.26 -15.70 20.34
C ILE A 534 11.81 -15.79 19.82
N GLN A 535 11.63 -16.19 18.56
CA GLN A 535 10.30 -16.25 17.92
C GLN A 535 9.47 -17.40 18.47
N MET A 536 10.12 -18.51 18.83
CA MET A 536 9.49 -19.61 19.57
C MET A 536 8.95 -19.16 20.93
N LYS A 537 9.73 -18.38 21.70
CA LYS A 537 9.30 -17.84 23.00
C LYS A 537 8.09 -16.92 22.88
N GLU A 538 8.13 -15.99 21.93
CA GLU A 538 6.99 -15.08 21.69
C GLU A 538 5.73 -15.86 21.32
N LYS A 539 5.84 -16.90 20.51
CA LYS A 539 4.69 -17.70 20.13
C LYS A 539 4.09 -18.44 21.32
N ILE A 540 4.94 -19.05 22.16
CA ILE A 540 4.51 -19.68 23.41
C ILE A 540 3.84 -18.65 24.32
N GLU A 541 4.38 -17.44 24.40
CA GLU A 541 3.79 -16.35 25.17
C GLU A 541 2.41 -15.94 24.63
N GLN A 542 2.26 -15.79 23.31
CA GLN A 542 0.96 -15.46 22.73
C GLN A 542 -0.07 -16.58 22.93
N TRP A 543 0.39 -17.83 22.82
CA TRP A 543 -0.42 -19.02 23.06
C TRP A 543 -0.88 -19.13 24.51
N GLU A 544 0.05 -19.14 25.48
CA GLU A 544 -0.24 -19.40 26.89
C GLU A 544 -0.69 -18.17 27.68
N LYS A 545 -0.39 -16.94 27.21
CA LYS A 545 -0.63 -15.71 27.99
C LYS A 545 -1.41 -14.63 27.27
N GLU A 546 -1.50 -14.63 25.94
CA GLU A 546 -2.22 -13.59 25.19
C GLU A 546 -3.56 -14.06 24.57
N GLY A 547 -4.16 -15.12 25.09
CA GLY A 547 -5.54 -15.49 24.76
C GLY A 547 -5.71 -16.47 23.58
N ILE A 548 -4.64 -16.81 22.85
CA ILE A 548 -4.79 -17.62 21.62
C ILE A 548 -5.22 -19.05 21.95
N LYS A 549 -4.71 -19.65 23.04
CA LYS A 549 -5.09 -21.01 23.46
C LYS A 549 -6.55 -21.08 23.88
N GLU A 550 -7.04 -20.06 24.57
CA GLU A 550 -8.45 -19.93 24.96
C GLU A 550 -9.34 -19.81 23.73
N ILE A 551 -8.97 -18.94 22.77
CA ILE A 551 -9.71 -18.75 21.52
C ILE A 551 -9.71 -20.03 20.67
N TRP A 552 -8.58 -20.74 20.58
CA TRP A 552 -8.48 -22.01 19.85
C TRP A 552 -9.43 -23.08 20.40
N ASN A 553 -9.71 -23.05 21.69
CA ASN A 553 -10.61 -23.99 22.36
C ASN A 553 -12.03 -23.44 22.58
N ASP A 554 -12.33 -22.24 22.07
CA ASP A 554 -13.65 -21.63 22.14
C ASP A 554 -14.62 -22.26 21.11
N LYS A 555 -15.92 -21.99 21.26
CA LYS A 555 -16.98 -22.46 20.36
C LYS A 555 -16.76 -22.01 18.92
N ALA A 556 -17.38 -22.69 17.96
CA ALA A 556 -17.33 -22.29 16.55
C ALA A 556 -17.72 -20.81 16.34
N PRO A 557 -17.13 -20.10 15.36
CA PRO A 557 -17.45 -18.70 15.11
C PRO A 557 -18.87 -18.57 14.52
N PRO A 558 -19.46 -17.36 14.50
CA PRO A 558 -20.77 -17.13 13.89
C PRO A 558 -20.84 -17.63 12.45
N GLN A 559 -22.01 -18.11 12.01
CA GLN A 559 -22.19 -18.64 10.66
C GLN A 559 -21.82 -17.63 9.56
N ALA A 560 -22.04 -16.34 9.82
CA ALA A 560 -21.63 -15.26 8.92
C ALA A 560 -20.11 -15.22 8.70
N ALA A 561 -19.31 -15.45 9.76
CA ALA A 561 -17.86 -15.55 9.68
C ALA A 561 -17.40 -16.80 8.93
N ILE A 562 -18.02 -17.96 9.21
CA ILE A 562 -17.74 -19.22 8.49
C ILE A 562 -17.92 -19.02 6.98
N LYS A 563 -19.06 -18.44 6.57
CA LYS A 563 -19.35 -18.16 5.17
C LYS A 563 -18.32 -17.21 4.55
N MET A 564 -17.95 -16.15 5.28
CA MET A 564 -16.94 -15.19 4.82
C MET A 564 -15.59 -15.87 4.54
N PHE A 565 -15.13 -16.73 5.46
CA PHE A 565 -13.86 -17.44 5.31
C PHE A 565 -13.85 -18.48 4.20
N GLU A 566 -14.95 -19.19 4.00
CA GLU A 566 -15.03 -20.23 2.98
C GLU A 566 -15.22 -19.67 1.58
N GLN A 567 -16.01 -18.59 1.45
CA GLN A 567 -16.39 -18.06 0.14
C GLN A 567 -15.51 -16.93 -0.37
N TYR A 568 -14.95 -16.08 0.51
CA TYR A 568 -14.35 -14.81 0.06
C TYR A 568 -12.94 -14.55 0.58
N VAL A 569 -12.62 -14.93 1.82
CA VAL A 569 -11.29 -14.68 2.40
C VAL A 569 -10.28 -15.74 1.94
N HIS A 570 -9.15 -15.27 1.41
CA HIS A 570 -8.04 -16.11 0.99
C HIS A 570 -7.18 -16.53 2.19
N ASP A 571 -6.48 -17.65 2.05
CA ASP A 571 -5.50 -18.14 3.03
C ASP A 571 -4.10 -17.69 2.59
N SER A 572 -3.62 -16.59 3.17
CA SER A 572 -2.32 -16.02 2.81
C SER A 572 -1.13 -16.84 3.33
N ILE A 573 -1.31 -17.60 4.41
CA ILE A 573 -0.26 -18.45 5.02
C ILE A 573 -0.07 -19.72 4.18
N GLY A 574 -1.16 -20.34 3.72
CA GLY A 574 -1.09 -21.48 2.80
C GLY A 574 -0.50 -21.12 1.43
N TRP A 575 -0.79 -19.90 0.95
CA TRP A 575 -0.39 -19.40 -0.37
C TRP A 575 1.11 -19.05 -0.51
N PHE A 576 1.70 -18.35 0.48
CA PHE A 576 3.08 -17.86 0.40
C PHE A 576 4.08 -18.84 1.03
N ARG A 577 4.83 -19.55 0.18
CA ARG A 577 5.75 -20.63 0.61
C ARG A 577 7.09 -20.14 1.19
N VAL A 578 7.57 -18.97 0.74
CA VAL A 578 8.84 -18.35 1.17
C VAL A 578 8.62 -17.58 2.47
N GLU A 579 8.49 -18.32 3.55
CA GLU A 579 8.37 -17.77 4.89
C GLU A 579 9.70 -17.99 5.64
N PRO A 580 10.46 -16.93 6.00
CA PRO A 580 11.61 -17.14 6.87
C PRO A 580 11.11 -17.70 8.20
N ALA A 581 11.95 -18.49 8.86
CA ALA A 581 11.71 -19.18 10.14
C ALA A 581 11.00 -18.33 11.22
N THR A 582 11.06 -17.00 11.11
CA THR A 582 10.45 -15.99 11.98
C THR A 582 8.92 -15.78 11.82
N SER A 583 8.26 -16.47 10.89
CA SER A 583 6.86 -16.22 10.48
C SER A 583 5.84 -17.24 10.97
N TRP A 584 6.26 -18.21 11.77
CA TRP A 584 5.54 -19.47 11.93
C TRP A 584 4.05 -19.37 12.29
N GLY A 585 3.17 -19.81 11.36
CA GLY A 585 1.85 -20.41 11.62
C GLY A 585 0.63 -19.48 11.79
N TYR A 586 -0.52 -20.09 12.03
CA TYR A 586 -1.84 -19.46 12.16
C TYR A 586 -2.12 -18.91 13.56
N LEU A 587 -1.47 -19.46 14.59
CA LEU A 587 -1.75 -19.21 16.00
C LEU A 587 -0.84 -18.11 16.52
N ARG A 588 -1.04 -16.90 15.99
CA ARG A 588 -0.29 -15.69 16.34
C ARG A 588 -1.10 -14.42 16.13
N TRP A 589 -0.69 -13.34 16.78
CA TRP A 589 -1.19 -12.00 16.52
C TRP A 589 -0.42 -11.31 15.41
N ARG A 590 -1.13 -10.52 14.60
CA ARG A 590 -0.51 -9.60 13.64
C ARG A 590 0.24 -8.50 14.40
N THR A 591 1.49 -8.26 14.02
CA THR A 591 2.27 -7.15 14.55
C THR A 591 1.73 -5.81 14.03
N VAL A 592 1.44 -4.88 14.94
CA VAL A 592 1.01 -3.50 14.63
C VAL A 592 2.14 -2.53 14.98
N LEU A 593 2.56 -1.72 14.01
CA LEU A 593 3.60 -0.70 14.12
C LEU A 593 2.99 0.71 14.17
N PRO A 594 3.61 1.66 14.91
CA PRO A 594 4.80 1.46 15.72
C PRO A 594 4.47 0.61 16.96
N LEU A 595 5.46 -0.14 17.46
CA LEU A 595 5.25 -0.93 18.68
C LEU A 595 5.16 0.05 19.85
N SER A 596 4.08 0.02 20.62
CA SER A 596 3.89 0.86 21.83
C SER A 596 5.03 0.83 22.86
N HIS A 597 5.91 -0.18 22.82
CA HIS A 597 7.15 -0.21 23.61
C HIS A 597 8.34 0.48 22.93
N ILE A 598 8.40 0.42 21.60
CA ILE A 598 9.36 1.17 20.78
C ILE A 598 8.99 2.65 20.78
N GLU A 599 7.71 3.03 20.80
CA GLU A 599 7.30 4.44 20.91
C GLU A 599 7.75 5.07 22.22
N ARG A 600 7.74 4.34 23.34
CA ARG A 600 8.33 4.86 24.58
C ARG A 600 9.83 4.98 24.45
N ALA A 601 10.53 3.94 24.00
CA ALA A 601 11.98 3.97 23.88
C ALA A 601 12.50 4.97 22.84
N GLU A 602 11.84 5.13 21.69
CA GLU A 602 12.17 6.07 20.62
C GLU A 602 11.70 7.48 20.96
N ALA A 603 10.53 7.69 21.57
CA ALA A 603 10.15 9.01 22.05
C ALA A 603 11.00 9.46 23.25
N GLU A 604 11.44 8.53 24.11
CA GLU A 604 12.40 8.79 25.17
C GLU A 604 13.79 9.07 24.59
N ALA A 605 14.25 8.29 23.59
CA ALA A 605 15.51 8.55 22.89
C ALA A 605 15.48 9.86 22.11
N MET A 606 14.37 10.21 21.46
CA MET A 606 14.20 11.50 20.78
C MET A 606 14.11 12.66 21.77
N LYS A 607 13.40 12.50 22.90
CA LYS A 607 13.38 13.50 23.98
C LYS A 607 14.76 13.67 24.62
N GLN A 608 15.52 12.59 24.76
CA GLN A 608 16.86 12.60 25.31
C GLN A 608 17.84 13.26 24.33
N ALA A 609 17.78 12.90 23.04
CA ALA A 609 18.56 13.55 21.99
C ALA A 609 18.22 15.05 21.85
N GLN A 610 16.95 15.43 22.00
CA GLN A 610 16.53 16.82 22.00
C GLN A 610 17.02 17.56 23.25
N LYS A 611 16.95 16.94 24.44
CA LYS A 611 17.53 17.51 25.67
C LYS A 611 19.04 17.69 25.57
N GLU A 612 19.76 16.72 25.01
CA GLU A 612 21.20 16.80 24.80
C GLU A 612 21.57 17.88 23.79
N LYS A 613 20.77 18.03 22.73
CA LYS A 613 20.90 19.13 21.76
C LYS A 613 20.64 20.49 22.41
N ASP A 614 19.58 20.64 23.19
CA ASP A 614 19.24 21.88 23.88
C ASP A 614 20.28 22.22 24.95
N GLN A 615 20.80 21.22 25.67
CA GLN A 615 21.87 21.38 26.64
C GLN A 615 23.19 21.77 25.96
N ARG A 616 23.52 21.19 24.80
CA ARG A 616 24.67 21.62 23.98
C ARG A 616 24.52 23.07 23.52
N ILE A 617 23.33 23.47 23.07
CA ILE A 617 23.05 24.86 22.67
C ILE A 617 23.21 25.81 23.88
N LYS A 618 22.69 25.42 25.05
CA LYS A 618 22.80 26.22 26.28
C LYS A 618 24.24 26.33 26.78
N ASN A 619 25.02 25.25 26.73
CA ASN A 619 26.44 25.26 27.08
C ASN A 619 27.26 26.09 26.09
N MET A 620 26.93 26.06 24.80
CA MET A 620 27.53 26.96 23.82
C MET A 620 27.18 28.43 24.15
N GLN A 621 25.93 28.74 24.50
CA GLN A 621 25.49 30.10 24.85
C GLN A 621 26.25 30.69 26.04
N ASN A 622 26.62 29.87 27.02
CA ASN A 622 27.41 30.30 28.18
C ASN A 622 28.88 30.61 27.85
N ASN A 623 29.38 30.16 26.70
CA ASN A 623 30.75 30.41 26.23
C ASN A 623 30.85 31.62 25.28
N PHE A 624 29.74 32.30 25.00
CA PHE A 624 29.71 33.53 24.21
C PHE A 624 29.31 34.74 25.09
N PRO A 625 29.76 35.97 24.75
CA PRO A 625 29.36 37.19 25.46
C PRO A 625 27.82 37.35 25.47
N ASN A 626 27.26 37.92 26.55
CA ASN A 626 25.80 38.05 26.83
C ASN A 626 24.94 38.69 25.72
N ASN A 627 25.59 39.28 24.73
CA ASN A 627 25.04 40.02 23.60
C ASN A 627 25.05 39.21 22.28
N VAL A 628 25.43 37.93 22.31
CA VAL A 628 25.45 37.03 21.14
C VAL A 628 24.44 35.90 21.31
N ASN A 629 23.45 35.82 20.41
CA ASN A 629 22.49 34.73 20.38
C ASN A 629 23.01 33.57 19.52
N VAL A 630 23.38 32.45 20.14
CA VAL A 630 23.95 31.29 19.45
C VAL A 630 22.95 30.69 18.44
N ASN A 631 21.65 30.84 18.67
CA ASN A 631 20.64 30.40 17.68
C ASN A 631 20.72 31.18 16.36
N ASP A 632 21.17 32.44 16.38
CA ASP A 632 21.33 33.25 15.18
C ASP A 632 22.62 32.90 14.43
N ILE A 633 23.68 32.50 15.15
CA ILE A 633 24.92 31.96 14.55
C ILE A 633 24.68 30.59 13.93
N ILE A 634 23.97 29.68 14.63
CA ILE A 634 23.62 28.36 14.07
C ILE A 634 22.75 28.55 12.82
N ARG A 635 21.80 29.50 12.84
CA ARG A 635 21.01 29.84 11.65
C ARG A 635 21.87 30.39 10.51
N GLN A 636 22.88 31.22 10.79
CA GLN A 636 23.81 31.72 9.76
C GLN A 636 24.74 30.63 9.23
N ALA A 637 25.22 29.71 10.06
CA ALA A 637 26.11 28.61 9.66
C ALA A 637 25.37 27.47 8.92
N THR A 638 24.05 27.35 9.09
CA THR A 638 23.23 26.39 8.32
C THR A 638 22.78 26.98 6.96
N PHE A 639 23.06 28.27 6.73
CA PHE A 639 22.77 29.01 5.51
C PHE A 639 24.03 29.52 4.77
N ASN A 640 25.19 28.89 5.03
CA ASN A 640 26.35 28.94 4.14
C ASN A 640 26.62 27.57 3.53
#